data_AF-A0A2H1E7Q3-F1
#
_entry.id   AF-A0A2H1E7Q3-F1
#
_cell.length_a   1.000
_cell.length_b   1.000
_cell.length_c   1.000
_cell.angle_alpha   90.00
_cell.angle_beta   90.00
_cell.angle_gamma   90.00
#
_symmetry.space_group_name_H-M   'P 1'
#
loop_
_entity.id
_entity.type
_entity.pdbx_description
1 polymer ?
#
loop_
_entity_poly.entity_id
_entity_poly.type
_entity_poly.pdbx_seq_one_letter_code
_entity_poly.pdbx_strand_id
1 'polypeptide(L)'
;MTSLQTSLFLSVMRFTLIGILFYFFSKNINQKKERFFSDFLAINISKYTSISVIIIFFLVHLENYAFFNYIFLIFIFFIFDIHNFVGPAQIYQSLKSNFDTLTLKAIGFIEEPHKWHSIKLYFSDKKLSQQETHDLLAVVFIIITALFSRVTFYTNDAYLFSEDWFYDLEKLLSISDQKWFNLDHTETGEFALVDLYSKTLKVGPEIALQTFGIIQTILLSVLAYWIVKKSNVKERLIIPIFTAIIFIGTVSISPSSIHFILKHHSILSVLSISFPLLILLTNNNPFYRSAKSIIIYTSLISTACFLISFSDFLIIFFPFLLFTILYNSEKKIKEKTVLTLSFLFPAICIIVSHFLLYEHEYFDPLFFIKNSFINASDFVKISDISTAYLTIIKWSIFFCFIGITSSFIRKNNILLLVSALYLFYILLYRVNHYLINENSLLLTFKIFTPIIIGLNLHNLISLIRTKAFKIKTIITYAAAFLCLVYLPSTQKGIFEDIKALNETNRQFLKIYNNITTEHLPYTYAVVGNGKMIDFSKNKHLFLNYHEFNTEYLQRDSIYHKNIKDDDFMKNNPSIILPNSIFLFEILGTDKNFNEALKITSSDQLKTNNHIITTLKKRGRKINLYTKTDKLIIYEIINKKSSSHINEMLFLDKRL
;
A
#
# COMPACT_ATOMS: atom_id res chain seq x y z
N MET A 1 17.61 -3.63 15.07
CA MET A 1 16.96 -3.51 13.75
C MET A 1 17.95 -3.94 12.68
N THR A 2 17.54 -4.79 11.74
CA THR A 2 18.37 -5.17 10.58
C THR A 2 18.41 -4.04 9.54
N SER A 3 19.41 -4.02 8.66
CA SER A 3 19.54 -2.94 7.65
C SER A 3 18.37 -2.83 6.67
N LEU A 4 17.59 -3.91 6.50
CA LEU A 4 16.34 -3.92 5.73
C LEU A 4 15.20 -3.23 6.51
N GLN A 5 15.10 -3.46 7.81
CA GLN A 5 14.11 -2.75 8.65
C GLN A 5 14.39 -1.24 8.67
N THR A 6 15.67 -0.84 8.67
CA THR A 6 16.03 0.57 8.59
C THR A 6 15.74 1.16 7.21
N SER A 7 15.94 0.44 6.11
CA SER A 7 15.58 0.94 4.78
C SER A 7 14.07 1.10 4.63
N LEU A 8 13.28 0.14 5.13
CA LEU A 8 11.82 0.23 5.14
C LEU A 8 11.31 1.39 5.98
N PHE A 9 11.87 1.57 7.18
CA PHE A 9 11.56 2.71 8.04
C PHE A 9 11.83 4.03 7.31
N LEU A 10 13.01 4.14 6.69
CA LEU A 10 13.44 5.35 6.00
C LEU A 10 12.59 5.65 4.76
N SER A 11 12.18 4.61 4.02
CA SER A 11 11.27 4.71 2.89
C SER A 11 9.89 5.24 3.28
N VAL A 12 9.29 4.72 4.34
CA VAL A 12 7.99 5.22 4.82
C VAL A 12 8.14 6.64 5.37
N MET A 13 9.24 6.97 6.06
CA MET A 13 9.51 8.33 6.51
C MET A 13 9.65 9.32 5.34
N ARG A 14 10.23 8.91 4.21
CA ARG A 14 10.24 9.74 2.98
C ARG A 14 8.83 9.97 2.47
N PHE A 15 7.99 8.93 2.44
CA PHE A 15 6.61 9.04 2.00
C PHE A 15 5.78 9.98 2.89
N THR A 16 5.92 9.89 4.21
CA THR A 16 5.21 10.78 5.15
C THR A 16 5.69 12.21 5.01
N LEU A 17 7.00 12.44 4.82
CA LEU A 17 7.56 13.77 4.60
C LEU A 17 7.04 14.39 3.31
N ILE A 18 6.93 13.62 2.21
CA ILE A 18 6.30 14.08 0.97
C ILE A 18 4.85 14.49 1.23
N GLY A 19 4.08 13.70 1.98
CA GLY A 19 2.70 14.03 2.34
C GLY A 19 2.58 15.33 3.16
N ILE A 20 3.50 15.56 4.10
CA ILE A 20 3.58 16.78 4.90
C ILE A 20 3.96 17.99 4.02
N LEU A 21 4.95 17.85 3.14
CA LEU A 21 5.33 18.91 2.19
C LEU A 21 4.17 19.26 1.26
N PHE A 22 3.45 18.24 0.78
CA PHE A 22 2.28 18.42 -0.07
C PHE A 22 1.15 19.15 0.66
N TYR A 23 0.95 18.88 1.95
CA TYR A 23 0.01 19.62 2.80
C TYR A 23 0.39 21.10 2.89
N PHE A 24 1.64 21.41 3.20
CA PHE A 24 2.11 22.81 3.27
C PHE A 24 2.02 23.52 1.92
N PHE A 25 2.33 22.82 0.81
CA PHE A 25 2.17 23.35 -0.53
C PHE A 25 0.72 23.69 -0.85
N SER A 26 -0.20 22.76 -0.58
CA SER A 26 -1.64 22.97 -0.81
C SER A 26 -2.21 24.09 0.06
N LYS A 27 -1.75 24.18 1.32
CA LYS A 27 -2.11 25.25 2.26
C LYS A 27 -1.66 26.62 1.75
N ASN A 28 -0.46 26.71 1.18
CA ASN A 28 0.05 27.96 0.60
C ASN A 28 -0.77 28.46 -0.60
N ILE A 29 -1.31 27.55 -1.43
CA ILE A 29 -2.11 27.92 -2.60
C ILE A 29 -3.54 28.31 -2.22
N ASN A 30 -4.14 27.60 -1.25
CA ASN A 30 -5.55 27.78 -0.87
C ASN A 30 -5.70 28.32 0.56
N GLN A 31 -5.25 29.56 0.79
CA GLN A 31 -5.24 30.23 2.11
C GLN A 31 -6.61 30.29 2.82
N LYS A 32 -7.73 30.25 2.08
CA LYS A 32 -9.09 30.29 2.65
C LYS A 32 -9.66 28.92 3.08
N LYS A 33 -8.93 27.82 2.85
CA LYS A 33 -9.46 26.43 3.01
C LYS A 33 -8.78 25.64 4.12
N GLU A 34 -8.17 26.26 5.13
CA GLU A 34 -7.38 25.54 6.14
C GLU A 34 -8.20 24.44 6.84
N ARG A 35 -7.87 23.21 6.46
CA ARG A 35 -8.44 21.94 6.87
C ARG A 35 -7.36 21.25 7.69
N PHE A 36 -7.75 20.63 8.79
CA PHE A 36 -6.88 19.77 9.59
C PHE A 36 -6.07 18.82 8.70
N PHE A 37 -4.81 18.52 9.07
CA PHE A 37 -3.94 17.62 8.30
C PHE A 37 -4.62 16.27 8.03
N SER A 38 -5.37 15.75 9.01
CA SER A 38 -6.20 14.54 8.87
C SER A 38 -7.19 14.61 7.70
N ASP A 39 -7.84 15.77 7.52
CA ASP A 39 -8.85 15.98 6.48
C ASP A 39 -8.23 16.08 5.11
N PHE A 40 -7.09 16.77 5.04
CA PHE A 40 -6.29 16.87 3.83
C PHE A 40 -5.85 15.49 3.38
N LEU A 41 -5.27 14.70 4.30
CA LEU A 41 -4.72 13.39 4.01
C LEU A 41 -5.83 12.42 3.58
N ALA A 42 -6.92 12.31 4.34
CA ALA A 42 -8.00 11.38 4.01
C ALA A 42 -8.58 11.60 2.60
N ILE A 43 -8.89 12.86 2.24
CA ILE A 43 -9.54 13.17 0.97
C ILE A 43 -8.55 13.05 -0.19
N ASN A 44 -7.35 13.62 -0.05
CA ASN A 44 -6.39 13.63 -1.14
C ASN A 44 -5.78 12.27 -1.37
N ILE A 45 -5.47 11.47 -0.33
CA ILE A 45 -4.99 10.10 -0.54
C ILE A 45 -6.02 9.34 -1.36
N SER A 46 -7.28 9.26 -0.91
CA SER A 46 -8.32 8.56 -1.67
C SER A 46 -8.45 9.09 -3.11
N LYS A 47 -8.42 10.41 -3.32
CA LYS A 47 -8.48 11.00 -4.66
C LYS A 47 -7.32 10.57 -5.56
N TYR A 48 -6.10 10.77 -5.08
CA TYR A 48 -4.87 10.57 -5.87
C TYR A 48 -4.57 9.08 -6.04
N THR A 49 -4.91 8.23 -5.07
CA THR A 49 -4.84 6.78 -5.24
C THR A 49 -5.86 6.30 -6.28
N SER A 50 -7.10 6.82 -6.27
CA SER A 50 -8.11 6.42 -7.25
C SER A 50 -7.71 6.74 -8.68
N ILE A 51 -7.31 7.99 -8.94
CA ILE A 51 -6.85 8.37 -10.28
C ILE A 51 -5.57 7.63 -10.67
N SER A 52 -4.70 7.26 -9.72
CA SER A 52 -3.50 6.50 -10.01
C SER A 52 -3.81 5.11 -10.59
N VAL A 53 -4.74 4.38 -9.99
CA VAL A 53 -5.18 3.07 -10.52
C VAL A 53 -5.73 3.23 -11.93
N ILE A 54 -6.57 4.24 -12.16
CA ILE A 54 -7.18 4.50 -13.46
C ILE A 54 -6.13 4.86 -14.52
N ILE A 55 -5.17 5.73 -14.18
CA ILE A 55 -4.07 6.10 -15.10
C ILE A 55 -3.24 4.87 -15.46
N ILE A 56 -2.86 4.04 -14.47
CA ILE A 56 -2.06 2.84 -14.71
C ILE A 56 -2.85 1.86 -15.59
N PHE A 57 -4.14 1.65 -15.31
CA PHE A 57 -5.02 0.82 -16.14
C PHE A 57 -4.97 1.24 -17.61
N PHE A 58 -5.15 2.52 -17.91
CA PHE A 58 -5.09 3.02 -19.29
C PHE A 58 -3.68 2.90 -19.89
N LEU A 59 -2.63 3.23 -19.14
CA LEU A 59 -1.26 3.18 -19.65
C LEU A 59 -0.81 1.75 -19.97
N VAL A 60 -1.21 0.77 -19.16
CA VAL A 60 -0.92 -0.65 -19.37
C VAL A 60 -1.58 -1.14 -20.66
N HIS A 61 -2.85 -0.80 -20.89
CA HIS A 61 -3.55 -1.18 -22.13
C HIS A 61 -3.05 -0.46 -23.37
N LEU A 62 -2.40 0.69 -23.22
CA LEU A 62 -1.72 1.41 -24.30
C LEU A 62 -0.25 0.97 -24.48
N GLU A 63 0.20 -0.07 -23.75
CA GLU A 63 1.58 -0.56 -23.71
C GLU A 63 2.63 0.53 -23.42
N ASN A 64 2.23 1.56 -22.68
CA ASN A 64 3.05 2.75 -22.44
C ASN A 64 3.17 3.08 -20.94
N TYR A 65 3.01 2.07 -20.09
CA TYR A 65 3.18 2.23 -18.65
C TYR A 65 4.64 2.35 -18.27
N ALA A 66 5.07 3.61 -18.11
CA ALA A 66 6.34 4.01 -17.53
C ALA A 66 6.10 5.00 -16.38
N PHE A 67 7.00 5.01 -15.39
CA PHE A 67 6.89 5.91 -14.23
C PHE A 67 6.86 7.38 -14.63
N PHE A 68 7.61 7.77 -15.68
CA PHE A 68 7.61 9.12 -16.22
C PHE A 68 6.24 9.52 -16.81
N ASN A 69 5.64 8.66 -17.63
CA ASN A 69 4.32 8.90 -18.23
C ASN A 69 3.24 9.01 -17.16
N TYR A 70 3.31 8.15 -16.13
CA TYR A 70 2.46 8.25 -14.96
C TYR A 70 2.61 9.61 -14.25
N ILE A 71 3.85 10.06 -13.97
CA ILE A 71 4.11 11.37 -13.34
C ILE A 71 3.55 12.52 -14.19
N PHE A 72 3.69 12.44 -15.52
CA PHE A 72 3.17 13.45 -16.42
C PHE A 72 1.64 13.56 -16.34
N LEU A 73 0.93 12.42 -16.39
CA LEU A 73 -0.53 12.40 -16.33
C LEU A 73 -1.08 12.80 -14.95
N ILE A 74 -0.45 12.36 -13.86
CA ILE A 74 -0.86 12.77 -12.51
C ILE A 74 -0.63 14.28 -12.29
N PHE A 75 0.42 14.85 -12.89
CA PHE A 75 0.69 16.28 -12.84
C PHE A 75 -0.36 17.09 -13.61
N ILE A 76 -0.79 16.62 -14.78
CA ILE A 76 -1.91 17.22 -15.51
C ILE A 76 -3.17 17.21 -14.64
N PHE A 77 -3.51 16.07 -14.05
CA PHE A 77 -4.67 15.95 -13.15
C PHE A 77 -4.56 16.90 -11.95
N PHE A 78 -3.38 17.02 -11.35
CA PHE A 78 -3.10 17.93 -10.24
C PHE A 78 -3.40 19.40 -10.60
N ILE A 79 -3.02 19.85 -11.80
CA ILE A 79 -3.33 21.20 -12.28
C ILE A 79 -4.86 21.39 -12.37
N PHE A 80 -5.58 20.46 -12.99
CA PHE A 80 -7.04 20.53 -13.07
C PHE A 80 -7.71 20.55 -11.69
N ASP A 81 -7.22 19.73 -10.75
CA ASP A 81 -7.76 19.63 -9.39
C ASP A 81 -7.59 20.94 -8.59
N ILE A 82 -6.42 21.58 -8.65
CA ILE A 82 -6.17 22.88 -7.99
C ILE A 82 -7.18 23.93 -8.48
N HIS A 83 -7.44 23.94 -9.79
CA HIS A 83 -8.37 24.88 -10.41
C HIS A 83 -9.84 24.41 -10.34
N ASN A 84 -10.17 23.34 -9.59
CA ASN A 84 -11.51 22.76 -9.42
C ASN A 84 -12.19 22.35 -10.74
N PHE A 85 -11.42 21.74 -11.66
CA PHE A 85 -11.90 21.19 -12.93
C PHE A 85 -12.61 22.21 -13.83
N VAL A 86 -12.12 23.44 -13.79
CA VAL A 86 -12.53 24.50 -14.71
C VAL A 86 -11.89 24.26 -16.10
N GLY A 87 -12.50 24.77 -17.17
CA GLY A 87 -12.01 24.57 -18.53
C GLY A 87 -10.58 25.09 -18.78
N PRO A 88 -9.83 24.50 -19.73
CA PRO A 88 -8.40 24.80 -19.96
C PRO A 88 -8.10 26.29 -20.18
N ALA A 89 -8.96 27.01 -20.89
CA ALA A 89 -8.79 28.44 -21.17
C ALA A 89 -8.78 29.29 -19.89
N GLN A 90 -9.62 28.98 -18.91
CA GLN A 90 -9.68 29.70 -17.64
C GLN A 90 -8.52 29.32 -16.71
N ILE A 91 -8.05 28.07 -16.79
CA ILE A 91 -6.82 27.64 -16.10
C ILE A 91 -5.63 28.46 -16.62
N TYR A 92 -5.48 28.58 -17.94
CA TYR A 92 -4.42 29.38 -18.56
C TYR A 92 -4.48 30.85 -18.11
N GLN A 93 -5.66 31.47 -18.12
CA GLN A 93 -5.84 32.84 -17.63
C GLN A 93 -5.46 33.00 -16.16
N SER A 94 -5.83 32.04 -15.30
CA SER A 94 -5.48 32.05 -13.88
C SER A 94 -3.97 31.85 -13.66
N LEU A 95 -3.34 30.95 -14.40
CA LEU A 95 -1.89 30.72 -14.31
C LEU A 95 -1.12 31.96 -14.78
N LYS A 96 -1.53 32.57 -15.90
CA LYS A 96 -0.95 33.82 -16.39
C LYS A 96 -1.05 34.93 -15.37
N SER A 97 -2.24 35.16 -14.79
CA SER A 97 -2.43 36.17 -13.74
C SER A 97 -1.57 35.89 -12.49
N ASN A 98 -1.45 34.64 -12.07
CA ASN A 98 -0.57 34.25 -10.96
C ASN A 98 0.91 34.47 -11.30
N PHE A 99 1.32 34.21 -12.53
CA PHE A 99 2.68 34.46 -13.00
C PHE A 99 2.99 35.98 -13.04
N ASP A 100 2.07 36.78 -13.58
CA ASP A 100 2.19 38.24 -13.63
C ASP A 100 2.26 38.83 -12.21
N THR A 101 1.48 38.33 -11.27
CA THR A 101 1.54 38.78 -9.87
C THR A 101 2.81 38.31 -9.14
N LEU A 102 3.32 37.11 -9.44
CA LEU A 102 4.58 36.61 -8.87
C LEU A 102 5.78 37.38 -9.41
N THR A 103 5.80 37.71 -10.70
CA THR A 103 6.85 38.52 -11.31
C THR A 103 6.85 39.94 -10.73
N LEU A 104 5.68 40.57 -10.60
CA LEU A 104 5.54 41.87 -9.92
C LEU A 104 6.00 41.81 -8.45
N LYS A 105 5.68 40.74 -7.72
CA LYS A 105 6.18 40.53 -6.35
C LYS A 105 7.69 40.32 -6.29
N ALA A 106 8.27 39.59 -7.24
CA ALA A 106 9.71 39.36 -7.31
C ALA A 106 10.46 40.68 -7.59
N ILE A 107 9.93 41.49 -8.52
CA ILE A 107 10.46 42.84 -8.82
C ILE A 107 10.35 43.73 -7.57
N GLY A 108 9.17 43.81 -6.95
CA GLY A 108 8.97 44.59 -5.73
C GLY A 108 9.86 44.14 -4.56
N PHE A 109 10.14 42.85 -4.43
CA PHE A 109 11.08 42.33 -3.44
C PHE A 109 12.54 42.69 -3.74
N ILE A 110 12.93 42.74 -5.01
CA ILE A 110 14.27 43.20 -5.41
C ILE A 110 14.45 44.67 -5.06
N GLU A 111 13.41 45.48 -5.27
CA GLU A 111 13.38 46.94 -5.04
C GLU A 111 13.23 47.33 -3.56
N GLU A 112 12.81 46.43 -2.68
CA GLU A 112 12.56 46.73 -1.26
C GLU A 112 13.88 46.92 -0.47
N PRO A 113 14.06 48.04 0.27
CA PRO A 113 15.28 48.31 1.04
C PRO A 113 15.41 47.46 2.31
N HIS A 114 14.28 46.98 2.89
CA HIS A 114 14.25 46.19 4.12
C HIS A 114 13.74 44.77 3.91
N LYS A 115 14.44 44.02 3.03
CA LYS A 115 14.10 42.64 2.60
C LYS A 115 13.82 41.67 3.75
N TRP A 116 14.56 41.78 4.86
CA TRP A 116 14.39 40.89 6.02
C TRP A 116 13.09 41.13 6.78
N HIS A 117 12.57 42.36 6.79
CA HIS A 117 11.31 42.66 7.46
C HIS A 117 10.12 42.13 6.66
N SER A 118 10.13 42.28 5.34
CA SER A 118 9.06 41.77 4.46
C SER A 118 9.02 40.24 4.43
N ILE A 119 10.18 39.57 4.45
CA ILE A 119 10.26 38.11 4.66
C ILE A 119 9.62 37.69 5.99
N LYS A 120 9.94 38.40 7.09
CA LYS A 120 9.43 38.04 8.42
C LYS A 120 7.91 38.19 8.54
N LEU A 121 7.33 39.21 7.92
CA LEU A 121 5.87 39.41 7.84
C LEU A 121 5.19 38.34 6.99
N TYR A 122 5.80 37.96 5.85
CA TYR A 122 5.26 36.89 5.00
C TYR A 122 5.17 35.53 5.71
N PHE A 123 6.13 35.24 6.59
CA PHE A 123 6.12 34.00 7.38
C PHE A 123 5.28 34.08 8.67
N SER A 124 5.00 35.28 9.21
CA SER A 124 4.17 35.40 10.42
C SER A 124 2.71 35.04 10.19
N ASP A 125 2.18 35.34 9.00
CA ASP A 125 0.76 35.12 8.66
C ASP A 125 0.42 33.65 8.36
N LYS A 126 1.43 32.76 8.27
CA LYS A 126 1.28 31.36 7.87
C LYS A 126 1.42 30.34 9.00
N LYS A 127 1.42 30.78 10.26
CA LYS A 127 1.58 29.87 11.40
C LYS A 127 0.36 28.96 11.57
N LEU A 128 0.60 27.69 11.84
CA LEU A 128 -0.44 26.71 12.19
C LEU A 128 -1.12 27.11 13.50
N SER A 129 -2.45 26.97 13.56
CA SER A 129 -3.20 27.08 14.79
C SER A 129 -2.87 25.93 15.76
N GLN A 130 -3.07 26.13 17.06
CA GLN A 130 -2.81 25.08 18.06
C GLN A 130 -3.56 23.77 17.74
N GLN A 131 -4.82 23.86 17.32
CA GLN A 131 -5.62 22.67 16.99
C GLN A 131 -5.09 21.93 15.75
N GLU A 132 -4.62 22.64 14.73
CA GLU A 132 -3.97 22.02 13.57
C GLU A 132 -2.64 21.37 13.94
N THR A 133 -1.83 21.99 14.80
CA THR A 133 -0.57 21.38 15.26
C THR A 133 -0.82 20.09 16.03
N HIS A 134 -1.82 20.07 16.91
CA HIS A 134 -2.18 18.86 17.65
C HIS A 134 -2.72 17.76 16.73
N ASP A 135 -3.49 18.11 15.70
CA ASP A 135 -3.94 17.15 14.69
C ASP A 135 -2.78 16.55 13.89
N LEU A 136 -1.87 17.40 13.41
CA LEU A 136 -0.68 16.95 12.69
C LEU A 136 0.17 16.01 13.56
N LEU A 137 0.42 16.40 14.81
CA LEU A 137 1.16 15.57 15.76
C LEU A 137 0.45 14.24 16.04
N ALA A 138 -0.87 14.24 16.19
CA ALA A 138 -1.65 13.02 16.38
C ALA A 138 -1.53 12.07 15.18
N VAL A 139 -1.65 12.58 13.95
CA VAL A 139 -1.50 11.77 12.74
C VAL A 139 -0.08 11.21 12.61
N VAL A 140 0.95 12.04 12.84
CA VAL A 140 2.35 11.59 12.80
C VAL A 140 2.61 10.52 13.86
N PHE A 141 2.08 10.69 15.07
CA PHE A 141 2.17 9.70 16.14
C PHE A 141 1.52 8.37 15.75
N ILE A 142 0.33 8.41 15.15
CA ILE A 142 -0.36 7.21 14.66
C ILE A 142 0.47 6.50 13.59
N ILE A 143 1.03 7.24 12.62
CA ILE A 143 1.86 6.66 11.56
C ILE A 143 3.10 5.97 12.12
N ILE A 144 3.82 6.63 13.04
CA ILE A 144 5.02 6.06 13.67
C ILE A 144 4.67 4.81 14.47
N THR A 145 3.58 4.85 15.24
CA THR A 145 3.13 3.72 16.07
C THR A 145 2.71 2.53 15.21
N ALA A 146 1.94 2.76 14.14
CA ALA A 146 1.52 1.73 13.19
C ALA A 146 2.73 1.09 12.49
N LEU A 147 3.69 1.91 12.05
CA LEU A 147 4.89 1.41 11.41
C LEU A 147 5.75 0.59 12.38
N PHE A 148 5.96 1.10 13.60
CA PHE A 148 6.75 0.40 14.60
C PHE A 148 6.14 -0.97 14.91
N SER A 149 4.82 -1.05 15.13
CA SER A 149 4.15 -2.33 15.43
C SER A 149 4.29 -3.34 14.29
N ARG A 150 4.16 -2.91 13.03
CA ARG A 150 4.26 -3.83 11.88
C ARG A 150 5.69 -4.29 11.63
N VAL A 151 6.66 -3.39 11.76
CA VAL A 151 8.09 -3.73 11.58
C VAL A 151 8.58 -4.68 12.67
N THR A 152 8.07 -4.58 13.91
CA THR A 152 8.42 -5.52 14.98
C THR A 152 7.96 -6.94 14.70
N PHE A 153 6.78 -7.13 14.07
CA PHE A 153 6.25 -8.46 13.76
C PHE A 153 6.76 -9.04 12.43
N TYR A 154 7.60 -8.32 11.68
CA TYR A 154 8.18 -8.83 10.42
C TYR A 154 9.00 -10.11 10.60
N THR A 155 9.58 -10.32 11.78
CA THR A 155 10.34 -11.53 12.11
C THR A 155 9.46 -12.78 12.20
N ASN A 156 8.14 -12.59 12.36
CA ASN A 156 7.17 -13.64 12.63
C ASN A 156 6.26 -13.92 11.41
N ASP A 157 6.52 -13.26 10.29
CA ASP A 157 5.71 -13.34 9.09
C ASP A 157 5.89 -14.67 8.35
N ALA A 158 4.76 -15.34 8.09
CA ALA A 158 4.63 -16.59 7.35
C ALA A 158 4.25 -16.38 5.88
N TYR A 159 3.80 -15.18 5.51
CA TYR A 159 3.42 -14.84 4.14
C TYR A 159 4.62 -14.86 3.19
N LEU A 160 5.79 -14.37 3.62
CA LEU A 160 6.98 -14.35 2.77
C LEU A 160 7.31 -15.74 2.19
N PHE A 161 7.30 -15.82 0.85
CA PHE A 161 7.56 -17.03 0.05
C PHE A 161 6.55 -18.17 0.25
N SER A 162 5.33 -17.87 0.71
CA SER A 162 4.19 -18.77 0.56
C SER A 162 3.76 -18.89 -0.90
N GLU A 163 2.91 -19.87 -1.22
CA GLU A 163 2.33 -20.00 -2.57
C GLU A 163 1.54 -18.76 -2.95
N ASP A 164 0.72 -18.21 -2.03
CA ASP A 164 0.05 -16.92 -2.21
C ASP A 164 1.03 -15.81 -2.58
N TRP A 165 2.20 -15.73 -1.92
CA TRP A 165 3.18 -14.68 -2.18
C TRP A 165 3.77 -14.76 -3.59
N PHE A 166 4.04 -15.98 -4.10
CA PHE A 166 4.53 -16.16 -5.47
C PHE A 166 3.45 -15.85 -6.50
N TYR A 167 2.21 -16.25 -6.24
CA TYR A 167 1.07 -15.92 -7.07
C TYR A 167 0.85 -14.40 -7.14
N ASP A 168 0.90 -13.72 -6.00
CA ASP A 168 0.82 -12.27 -5.88
C ASP A 168 2.00 -11.55 -6.59
N LEU A 169 3.21 -12.11 -6.50
CA LEU A 169 4.38 -11.59 -7.21
C LEU A 169 4.22 -11.71 -8.73
N GLU A 170 3.68 -12.82 -9.23
CA GLU A 170 3.45 -13.01 -10.66
C GLU A 170 2.46 -11.96 -11.21
N LYS A 171 1.37 -11.68 -10.49
CA LYS A 171 0.43 -10.60 -10.85
C LYS A 171 1.09 -9.22 -10.83
N LEU A 172 2.00 -9.00 -9.89
CA LEU A 172 2.75 -7.75 -9.82
C LEU A 172 3.68 -7.57 -11.02
N LEU A 173 4.37 -8.64 -11.43
CA LEU A 173 5.28 -8.63 -12.57
C LEU A 173 4.52 -8.51 -13.90
N SER A 174 3.32 -9.07 -14.03
CA SER A 174 2.51 -8.93 -15.25
C SER A 174 2.13 -7.47 -15.53
N ILE A 175 1.85 -6.67 -14.50
CA ILE A 175 1.63 -5.22 -14.65
C ILE A 175 2.86 -4.50 -15.20
N SER A 176 4.08 -4.90 -14.78
CA SER A 176 5.31 -4.34 -15.34
C SER A 176 5.51 -4.71 -16.81
N ASP A 177 4.92 -5.84 -17.23
CA ASP A 177 4.94 -6.37 -18.60
C ASP A 177 3.78 -5.86 -19.47
N GLN A 178 3.11 -4.80 -19.04
CA GLN A 178 1.96 -4.23 -19.74
C GLN A 178 0.76 -5.21 -19.86
N LYS A 179 0.69 -6.24 -19.00
CA LYS A 179 -0.42 -7.20 -18.97
C LYS A 179 -1.29 -6.94 -17.76
N TRP A 180 -2.49 -6.39 -18.00
CA TRP A 180 -3.46 -6.16 -16.93
C TRP A 180 -4.23 -7.44 -16.55
N PHE A 181 -4.55 -8.26 -17.56
CA PHE A 181 -5.35 -9.46 -17.39
C PHE A 181 -4.47 -10.69 -17.25
N ASN A 182 -4.84 -11.55 -16.30
CA ASN A 182 -4.21 -12.86 -16.08
C ASN A 182 -5.19 -13.97 -16.48
N LEU A 183 -4.67 -15.17 -16.70
CA LEU A 183 -5.45 -16.35 -17.12
C LEU A 183 -6.63 -16.68 -16.17
N ASP A 184 -6.53 -16.31 -14.89
CA ASP A 184 -7.57 -16.57 -13.89
C ASP A 184 -8.71 -15.54 -13.90
N HIS A 185 -8.67 -14.53 -14.78
CA HIS A 185 -9.65 -13.43 -14.81
C HIS A 185 -9.83 -12.72 -13.44
N THR A 186 -8.76 -12.65 -12.64
CA THR A 186 -8.79 -11.98 -11.33
C THR A 186 -8.42 -10.50 -11.45
N GLU A 187 -8.93 -9.68 -10.54
CA GLU A 187 -8.64 -8.25 -10.54
C GLU A 187 -7.19 -7.96 -10.13
N THR A 188 -6.58 -6.98 -10.81
CA THR A 188 -5.15 -6.64 -10.64
C THR A 188 -4.91 -5.21 -10.13
N GLY A 189 -5.97 -4.43 -9.86
CA GLY A 189 -5.84 -3.03 -9.49
C GLY A 189 -5.07 -2.77 -8.19
N GLU A 190 -5.05 -3.71 -7.24
CA GLU A 190 -4.19 -3.60 -6.05
C GLU A 190 -2.70 -3.67 -6.44
N PHE A 191 -2.32 -4.60 -7.32
CA PHE A 191 -0.94 -4.78 -7.76
C PHE A 191 -0.42 -3.58 -8.55
N ALA A 192 -1.29 -2.85 -9.25
CA ALA A 192 -0.93 -1.56 -9.83
C ALA A 192 -0.47 -0.54 -8.77
N LEU A 193 -1.10 -0.52 -7.59
CA LEU A 193 -0.66 0.34 -6.47
C LEU A 193 0.66 -0.15 -5.86
N VAL A 194 0.85 -1.47 -5.77
CA VAL A 194 2.10 -2.07 -5.28
C VAL A 194 3.27 -1.76 -6.22
N ASP A 195 3.07 -1.85 -7.54
CA ASP A 195 4.09 -1.52 -8.53
C ASP A 195 4.40 -0.01 -8.54
N LEU A 196 3.37 0.83 -8.43
CA LEU A 196 3.58 2.26 -8.28
C LEU A 196 4.39 2.58 -7.01
N TYR A 197 4.10 1.91 -5.90
CA TYR A 197 4.85 2.03 -4.66
C TYR A 197 6.32 1.60 -4.82
N SER A 198 6.55 0.47 -5.50
CA SER A 198 7.86 -0.05 -5.87
C SER A 198 8.70 1.00 -6.63
N LYS A 199 8.13 1.54 -7.72
CA LYS A 199 8.77 2.55 -8.59
C LYS A 199 9.00 3.88 -7.87
N THR A 200 8.04 4.32 -7.04
CA THR A 200 8.14 5.58 -6.29
C THR A 200 9.26 5.56 -5.26
N LEU A 201 9.42 4.44 -4.55
CA LEU A 201 10.46 4.29 -3.53
C LEU A 201 11.79 3.74 -4.03
N LYS A 202 11.85 3.29 -5.29
CA LYS A 202 13.01 2.61 -5.87
C LYS A 202 13.42 1.37 -5.05
N VAL A 203 12.44 0.57 -4.67
CA VAL A 203 12.65 -0.74 -4.04
C VAL A 203 12.29 -1.84 -5.05
N GLY A 204 12.84 -3.05 -4.93
CA GLY A 204 12.41 -4.15 -5.78
C GLY A 204 10.92 -4.50 -5.57
N PRO A 205 10.21 -4.99 -6.60
CA PRO A 205 8.78 -5.34 -6.49
C PRO A 205 8.52 -6.40 -5.42
N GLU A 206 9.47 -7.28 -5.13
CA GLU A 206 9.38 -8.29 -4.07
C GLU A 206 9.32 -7.67 -2.66
N ILE A 207 10.14 -6.64 -2.43
CA ILE A 207 10.11 -5.88 -1.17
C ILE A 207 8.83 -5.03 -1.10
N ALA A 208 8.44 -4.43 -2.23
CA ALA A 208 7.23 -3.64 -2.33
C ALA A 208 6.01 -4.48 -1.92
N LEU A 209 5.87 -5.68 -2.49
CA LEU A 209 4.82 -6.63 -2.18
C LEU A 209 4.79 -7.00 -0.70
N GLN A 210 5.94 -7.38 -0.14
CA GLN A 210 6.05 -7.77 1.26
C GLN A 210 5.69 -6.64 2.24
N THR A 211 5.81 -5.38 1.83
CA THR A 211 5.71 -4.22 2.73
C THR A 211 4.46 -3.38 2.48
N PHE A 212 3.71 -3.68 1.43
CA PHE A 212 2.49 -2.95 1.09
C PHE A 212 1.42 -3.05 2.19
N GLY A 213 1.29 -4.19 2.88
CA GLY A 213 0.39 -4.34 4.02
C GLY A 213 0.68 -3.38 5.19
N ILE A 214 1.93 -2.91 5.33
CA ILE A 214 2.30 -1.86 6.30
C ILE A 214 1.62 -0.54 5.93
N ILE A 215 1.66 -0.17 4.65
CA ILE A 215 1.04 1.06 4.13
C ILE A 215 -0.47 1.01 4.32
N GLN A 216 -1.12 -0.11 3.96
CA GLN A 216 -2.55 -0.29 4.15
C GLN A 216 -2.95 -0.09 5.62
N THR A 217 -2.18 -0.69 6.54
CA THR A 217 -2.39 -0.50 7.98
C THR A 217 -2.25 0.97 8.38
N ILE A 218 -1.21 1.66 7.92
CA ILE A 218 -0.99 3.07 8.24
C ILE A 218 -2.17 3.93 7.75
N LEU A 219 -2.58 3.76 6.48
CA LEU A 219 -3.67 4.50 5.87
C LEU A 219 -4.99 4.27 6.63
N LEU A 220 -5.35 3.02 6.89
CA LEU A 220 -6.56 2.67 7.62
C LEU A 220 -6.55 3.16 9.06
N SER A 221 -5.39 3.18 9.72
CA SER A 221 -5.26 3.73 11.09
C SER A 221 -5.57 5.23 11.10
N VAL A 222 -5.06 5.98 10.12
CA VAL A 222 -5.33 7.42 9.98
C VAL A 222 -6.79 7.66 9.59
N LEU A 223 -7.38 6.82 8.75
CA LEU A 223 -8.80 6.91 8.38
C LEU A 223 -9.74 6.58 9.54
N ALA A 224 -9.42 5.56 10.36
CA ALA A 224 -10.19 5.23 11.56
C ALA A 224 -10.17 6.40 12.56
N TYR A 225 -9.01 7.00 12.80
CA TYR A 225 -8.87 8.25 13.55
C TYR A 225 -9.76 9.36 12.97
N TRP A 226 -9.68 9.56 11.65
CA TRP A 226 -10.39 10.62 10.96
C TRP A 226 -11.92 10.46 11.00
N ILE A 227 -12.44 9.24 10.84
CA ILE A 227 -13.88 8.94 10.91
C ILE A 227 -14.43 9.27 12.30
N VAL A 228 -13.77 8.82 13.36
CA VAL A 228 -14.21 9.09 14.74
C VAL A 228 -14.15 10.59 15.04
N LYS A 229 -13.08 11.27 14.61
CA LYS A 229 -12.95 12.72 14.75
C LYS A 229 -14.07 13.49 14.02
N LYS A 230 -14.46 13.05 12.82
CA LYS A 230 -15.53 13.70 12.03
C LYS A 230 -16.92 13.50 12.60
N SER A 231 -17.15 12.47 13.39
CA SER A 231 -18.40 12.26 14.09
C SER A 231 -18.70 13.38 15.10
N ASN A 232 -17.68 14.05 15.66
CA ASN A 232 -17.91 15.17 16.56
C ASN A 232 -16.72 16.14 16.62
N VAL A 233 -16.90 17.32 16.02
CA VAL A 233 -15.83 18.32 15.83
C VAL A 233 -15.41 19.02 17.14
N LYS A 234 -16.23 18.95 18.20
CA LYS A 234 -16.05 19.73 19.43
C LYS A 234 -15.17 19.05 20.50
N GLU A 235 -14.82 17.78 20.35
CA GLU A 235 -14.11 17.02 21.40
C GLU A 235 -12.65 16.68 21.07
N ARG A 236 -11.93 16.24 22.09
CA ARG A 236 -10.47 16.09 22.11
C ARG A 236 -10.02 14.92 21.24
N LEU A 237 -8.82 15.06 20.67
CA LEU A 237 -8.17 14.08 19.77
C LEU A 237 -7.89 12.71 20.43
N ILE A 238 -8.11 12.56 21.74
CA ILE A 238 -7.79 11.36 22.53
C ILE A 238 -8.60 10.14 22.07
N ILE A 239 -9.92 10.26 21.91
CA ILE A 239 -10.79 9.12 21.53
C ILE A 239 -10.48 8.64 20.10
N PRO A 240 -10.31 9.56 19.11
CA PRO A 240 -9.78 9.19 17.80
C PRO A 240 -8.42 8.48 17.85
N ILE A 241 -7.44 8.99 18.63
CA ILE A 241 -6.12 8.36 18.78
C ILE A 241 -6.27 6.96 19.37
N PHE A 242 -7.10 6.83 20.40
CA PHE A 242 -7.37 5.55 21.05
C PHE A 242 -7.96 4.53 20.08
N THR A 243 -8.87 4.96 19.21
CA THR A 243 -9.46 4.10 18.16
C THR A 243 -8.38 3.59 17.20
N ALA A 244 -7.48 4.47 16.76
CA ALA A 244 -6.37 4.08 15.90
C ALA A 244 -5.42 3.11 16.60
N ILE A 245 -5.11 3.32 17.89
CA ILE A 245 -4.26 2.40 18.66
C ILE A 245 -4.90 1.03 18.84
N ILE A 246 -6.22 0.95 19.07
CA ILE A 246 -6.95 -0.33 19.09
C ILE A 246 -6.72 -1.05 17.76
N PHE A 247 -6.98 -0.37 16.64
CA PHE A 247 -6.79 -0.99 15.32
C PHE A 247 -5.33 -1.43 15.06
N ILE A 248 -4.34 -0.67 15.51
CA ILE A 248 -2.91 -1.00 15.35
C ILE A 248 -2.51 -2.20 16.20
N GLY A 249 -2.92 -2.21 17.47
CA GLY A 249 -2.32 -3.05 18.51
C GLY A 249 -3.16 -4.23 18.97
N THR A 250 -4.48 -4.24 18.78
CA THR A 250 -5.32 -5.28 19.39
C THR A 250 -5.58 -6.49 18.49
N VAL A 251 -4.57 -7.35 18.36
CA VAL A 251 -4.71 -8.66 17.69
C VAL A 251 -5.77 -9.53 18.39
N SER A 252 -5.95 -9.38 19.71
CA SER A 252 -6.95 -10.12 20.48
C SER A 252 -8.42 -9.76 20.17
N ILE A 253 -8.69 -8.58 19.60
CA ILE A 253 -10.06 -8.10 19.34
C ILE A 253 -10.40 -8.17 17.86
N SER A 254 -9.39 -8.21 16.98
CA SER A 254 -9.58 -8.20 15.54
C SER A 254 -9.22 -9.54 14.92
N PRO A 255 -9.96 -10.05 13.92
CA PRO A 255 -9.65 -11.31 13.25
C PRO A 255 -8.41 -11.14 12.37
N SER A 256 -7.24 -11.30 12.99
CA SER A 256 -5.95 -11.28 12.32
C SER A 256 -4.98 -12.19 13.05
N SER A 257 -4.17 -12.91 12.29
CA SER A 257 -3.02 -13.61 12.84
C SER A 257 -1.78 -12.74 12.75
N ILE A 258 -0.91 -12.83 13.75
CA ILE A 258 0.39 -12.16 13.76
C ILE A 258 1.26 -12.68 12.62
N HIS A 259 1.10 -13.96 12.27
CA HIS A 259 1.85 -14.61 11.20
C HIS A 259 1.53 -14.10 9.79
N PHE A 260 0.39 -13.44 9.56
CA PHE A 260 0.01 -12.90 8.26
C PHE A 260 -0.22 -11.38 8.32
N ILE A 261 0.39 -10.71 9.29
CA ILE A 261 0.12 -9.30 9.60
C ILE A 261 0.62 -8.34 8.52
N LEU A 262 1.54 -8.80 7.66
CA LEU A 262 2.09 -8.04 6.54
C LEU A 262 1.45 -8.37 5.19
N LYS A 263 0.65 -9.45 5.13
CA LYS A 263 -0.10 -9.80 3.93
C LYS A 263 -1.01 -8.63 3.57
N HIS A 264 -0.91 -8.17 2.32
CA HIS A 264 -1.82 -7.18 1.80
C HIS A 264 -3.12 -7.85 1.36
N HIS A 265 -4.21 -7.09 1.35
CA HIS A 265 -5.49 -7.58 0.87
C HIS A 265 -6.21 -6.49 0.07
N SER A 266 -6.80 -6.88 -1.06
CA SER A 266 -7.54 -6.01 -1.97
C SER A 266 -8.63 -5.24 -1.24
N ILE A 267 -9.31 -5.90 -0.30
CA ILE A 267 -10.37 -5.31 0.51
C ILE A 267 -9.90 -4.15 1.40
N LEU A 268 -8.68 -4.23 1.93
CA LEU A 268 -8.11 -3.17 2.75
C LEU A 268 -7.79 -1.94 1.88
N SER A 269 -7.37 -2.16 0.62
CA SER A 269 -7.19 -1.09 -0.37
C SER A 269 -8.53 -0.43 -0.73
N VAL A 270 -9.57 -1.22 -1.00
CA VAL A 270 -10.94 -0.72 -1.28
C VAL A 270 -11.46 0.14 -0.12
N LEU A 271 -11.30 -0.34 1.12
CA LEU A 271 -11.72 0.40 2.32
C LEU A 271 -10.92 1.70 2.50
N SER A 272 -9.61 1.66 2.25
CA SER A 272 -8.75 2.85 2.33
C SER A 272 -9.19 3.95 1.36
N ILE A 273 -9.65 3.57 0.17
CA ILE A 273 -10.08 4.53 -0.86
C ILE A 273 -11.53 4.98 -0.65
N SER A 274 -12.42 4.08 -0.22
CA SER A 274 -13.87 4.36 -0.13
C SER A 274 -14.31 5.05 1.17
N PHE A 275 -13.58 4.90 2.28
CA PHE A 275 -13.93 5.50 3.58
C PHE A 275 -14.12 7.02 3.57
N PRO A 276 -13.28 7.83 2.90
CA PRO A 276 -13.51 9.26 2.75
C PRO A 276 -14.88 9.60 2.15
N LEU A 277 -15.36 8.77 1.25
CA LEU A 277 -16.64 8.95 0.60
C LEU A 277 -17.83 8.66 1.54
N LEU A 278 -17.65 7.80 2.56
CA LEU A 278 -18.63 7.61 3.63
C LEU A 278 -19.01 8.93 4.31
N ILE A 279 -18.01 9.73 4.65
CA ILE A 279 -18.20 11.01 5.37
C ILE A 279 -18.70 12.10 4.42
N LEU A 280 -18.22 12.11 3.18
CA LEU A 280 -18.63 13.11 2.19
C LEU A 280 -20.11 12.97 1.79
N LEU A 281 -20.65 11.75 1.76
CA LEU A 281 -22.06 11.55 1.43
C LEU A 281 -23.02 11.74 2.61
N THR A 282 -22.54 11.58 3.85
CA THR A 282 -23.36 11.71 5.07
C THR A 282 -23.49 13.13 5.59
N ASN A 283 -22.43 13.95 5.51
CA ASN A 283 -22.45 15.34 5.99
C ASN A 283 -22.41 16.34 4.82
N ASN A 284 -23.11 17.47 4.96
CA ASN A 284 -22.97 18.65 4.09
C ASN A 284 -21.57 19.25 4.29
N ASN A 285 -20.61 18.68 3.60
CA ASN A 285 -19.20 18.96 3.81
C ASN A 285 -18.78 20.19 2.98
N PRO A 286 -18.08 21.18 3.56
CA PRO A 286 -17.57 22.35 2.84
C PRO A 286 -16.40 22.00 1.90
N PHE A 287 -16.10 20.70 1.74
CA PHE A 287 -14.91 20.22 1.04
C PHE A 287 -14.99 20.47 -0.46
N TYR A 288 -16.19 20.30 -1.01
CA TYR A 288 -16.51 20.45 -2.41
C TYR A 288 -17.49 21.59 -2.61
N ARG A 289 -17.14 22.53 -3.48
CA ARG A 289 -17.93 23.75 -3.74
C ARG A 289 -19.15 23.49 -4.62
N SER A 290 -19.19 22.36 -5.34
CA SER A 290 -20.26 22.06 -6.30
C SER A 290 -20.67 20.59 -6.26
N ALA A 291 -21.94 20.32 -6.57
CA ALA A 291 -22.45 18.97 -6.79
C ALA A 291 -21.65 18.23 -7.88
N LYS A 292 -21.20 18.94 -8.93
CA LYS A 292 -20.35 18.39 -10.00
C LYS A 292 -19.06 17.77 -9.46
N SER A 293 -18.37 18.46 -8.56
CA SER A 293 -17.12 17.95 -7.97
C SER A 293 -17.33 16.72 -7.10
N ILE A 294 -18.49 16.61 -6.41
CA ILE A 294 -18.84 15.41 -5.64
C ILE A 294 -19.06 14.22 -6.59
N ILE A 295 -19.75 14.44 -7.71
CA ILE A 295 -20.04 13.41 -8.71
C ILE A 295 -18.77 12.88 -9.37
N ILE A 296 -17.87 13.78 -9.79
CA ILE A 296 -16.58 13.40 -10.38
C ILE A 296 -15.77 12.59 -9.37
N TYR A 297 -15.77 13.01 -8.11
CA TYR A 297 -15.05 12.32 -7.06
C TYR A 297 -15.65 10.94 -6.75
N THR A 298 -16.98 10.83 -6.69
CA THR A 298 -17.66 9.54 -6.45
C THR A 298 -17.45 8.58 -7.61
N SER A 299 -17.48 9.07 -8.85
CA SER A 299 -17.17 8.22 -10.02
C SER A 299 -15.71 7.77 -10.02
N LEU A 300 -14.75 8.65 -9.75
CA LEU A 300 -13.32 8.29 -9.70
C LEU A 300 -13.05 7.22 -8.64
N ILE A 301 -13.58 7.39 -7.43
CA ILE A 301 -13.45 6.39 -6.36
C ILE A 301 -14.09 5.07 -6.77
N SER A 302 -15.31 5.11 -7.32
CA SER A 302 -16.02 3.90 -7.69
C SER A 302 -15.29 3.13 -8.79
N THR A 303 -14.81 3.81 -9.83
CA THR A 303 -14.01 3.18 -10.89
C THR A 303 -12.75 2.52 -10.33
N ALA A 304 -11.99 3.22 -9.47
CA ALA A 304 -10.78 2.66 -8.89
C ALA A 304 -11.06 1.45 -7.98
N CYS A 305 -12.09 1.52 -7.13
CA CYS A 305 -12.44 0.41 -6.24
C CYS A 305 -12.89 -0.83 -7.04
N PHE A 306 -13.71 -0.66 -8.08
CA PHE A 306 -14.10 -1.78 -8.95
C PHE A 306 -12.93 -2.38 -9.73
N LEU A 307 -11.90 -1.60 -10.08
CA LEU A 307 -10.65 -2.12 -10.67
C LEU A 307 -9.78 -2.89 -9.68
N ILE A 308 -9.86 -2.56 -8.38
CA ILE A 308 -9.11 -3.23 -7.31
C ILE A 308 -9.78 -4.54 -6.91
N SER A 309 -11.07 -4.50 -6.58
CA SER A 309 -11.87 -5.68 -6.25
C SER A 309 -13.34 -5.38 -6.54
N PHE A 310 -13.90 -6.08 -7.53
CA PHE A 310 -15.23 -5.80 -8.02
C PHE A 310 -16.30 -6.26 -7.02
N SER A 311 -16.21 -7.52 -6.58
CA SER A 311 -17.15 -8.16 -5.65
C SER A 311 -17.18 -7.47 -4.29
N ASP A 312 -16.00 -7.22 -3.71
CA ASP A 312 -15.89 -6.66 -2.37
C ASP A 312 -16.46 -5.25 -2.30
N PHE A 313 -16.15 -4.41 -3.30
CA PHE A 313 -16.67 -3.05 -3.35
C PHE A 313 -18.19 -3.07 -3.51
N LEU A 314 -18.74 -3.99 -4.31
CA LEU A 314 -20.18 -4.17 -4.41
C LEU A 314 -20.79 -4.57 -3.05
N ILE A 315 -20.25 -5.61 -2.39
CA ILE A 315 -20.75 -6.10 -1.10
C ILE A 315 -20.68 -5.03 -0.01
N ILE A 316 -19.59 -4.26 0.06
CA ILE A 316 -19.38 -3.28 1.14
C ILE A 316 -20.08 -1.96 0.86
N PHE A 317 -19.93 -1.44 -0.35
CA PHE A 317 -20.30 -0.07 -0.64
C PHE A 317 -21.75 0.08 -1.14
N PHE A 318 -22.31 -0.93 -1.83
CA PHE A 318 -23.70 -0.88 -2.27
C PHE A 318 -24.70 -0.71 -1.09
N PRO A 319 -24.59 -1.46 0.02
CA PRO A 319 -25.45 -1.26 1.19
C PRO A 319 -25.29 0.14 1.78
N PHE A 320 -24.08 0.69 1.78
CA PHE A 320 -23.82 2.04 2.25
C PHE A 320 -24.55 3.08 1.41
N LEU A 321 -24.43 2.98 0.09
CA LEU A 321 -25.11 3.88 -0.84
C LEU A 321 -26.63 3.80 -0.59
N LEU A 322 -27.17 2.60 -0.46
CA LEU A 322 -28.59 2.37 -0.17
C LEU A 322 -29.01 3.03 1.16
N PHE A 323 -28.28 2.83 2.25
CA PHE A 323 -28.56 3.47 3.53
C PHE A 323 -28.46 5.00 3.47
N THR A 324 -27.48 5.57 2.77
CA THR A 324 -27.38 7.03 2.63
C THR A 324 -28.56 7.63 1.86
N ILE A 325 -29.06 6.94 0.84
CA ILE A 325 -30.21 7.37 0.04
C ILE A 325 -31.50 7.34 0.86
N LEU A 326 -31.70 6.25 1.61
CA LEU A 326 -32.88 6.10 2.45
C LEU A 326 -32.89 7.10 3.60
N TYR A 327 -31.73 7.30 4.25
CA TYR A 327 -31.66 8.09 5.46
C TYR A 327 -31.55 9.60 5.21
N ASN A 328 -30.86 10.04 4.16
CA ASN A 328 -30.64 11.46 3.92
C ASN A 328 -31.88 12.10 3.25
N SER A 329 -32.84 12.53 4.07
CA SER A 329 -34.10 13.14 3.63
C SER A 329 -33.93 14.56 3.06
N GLU A 330 -32.81 15.22 3.34
CA GLU A 330 -32.55 16.60 2.89
C GLU A 330 -32.16 16.68 1.40
N LYS A 331 -31.62 15.60 0.83
CA LYS A 331 -31.20 15.56 -0.58
C LYS A 331 -32.40 15.43 -1.51
N LYS A 332 -32.41 16.23 -2.58
CA LYS A 332 -33.45 16.14 -3.62
C LYS A 332 -33.34 14.79 -4.35
N ILE A 333 -34.47 14.28 -4.87
CA ILE A 333 -34.52 13.03 -5.65
C ILE A 333 -33.49 13.04 -6.79
N LYS A 334 -33.36 14.17 -7.50
CA LYS A 334 -32.36 14.35 -8.57
C LYS A 334 -30.91 14.14 -8.09
N GLU A 335 -30.57 14.57 -6.88
CA GLU A 335 -29.23 14.38 -6.33
C GLU A 335 -29.00 12.92 -5.93
N LYS A 336 -30.04 12.25 -5.40
CA LYS A 336 -29.99 10.83 -5.07
C LYS A 336 -29.79 9.97 -6.33
N THR A 337 -30.52 10.25 -7.41
CA THR A 337 -30.39 9.52 -8.68
C THR A 337 -29.04 9.76 -9.37
N VAL A 338 -28.49 10.97 -9.27
CA VAL A 338 -27.18 11.26 -9.84
C VAL A 338 -26.07 10.55 -9.04
N LEU A 339 -26.21 10.45 -7.71
CA LEU A 339 -25.27 9.70 -6.88
C LEU A 339 -25.32 8.19 -7.17
N THR A 340 -26.50 7.58 -7.35
CA THR A 340 -26.60 6.16 -7.75
C THR A 340 -25.96 5.92 -9.11
N LEU A 341 -26.24 6.78 -10.09
CA LEU A 341 -25.66 6.68 -11.42
C LEU A 341 -24.13 6.82 -11.39
N SER A 342 -23.59 7.69 -10.53
CA SER A 342 -22.13 7.84 -10.37
C SER A 342 -21.42 6.60 -9.84
N PHE A 343 -22.16 5.65 -9.24
CA PHE A 343 -21.65 4.36 -8.80
C PHE A 343 -21.90 3.26 -9.84
N LEU A 344 -23.12 3.18 -10.39
CA LEU A 344 -23.49 2.12 -11.35
C LEU A 344 -22.80 2.27 -12.70
N PHE A 345 -22.60 3.50 -13.18
CA PHE A 345 -21.97 3.74 -14.47
C PHE A 345 -20.52 3.21 -14.51
N PRO A 346 -19.65 3.50 -13.52
CA PRO A 346 -18.34 2.86 -13.41
C PRO A 346 -18.37 1.33 -13.44
N ALA A 347 -19.30 0.69 -12.74
CA ALA A 347 -19.41 -0.77 -12.71
C ALA A 347 -19.65 -1.34 -14.12
N ILE A 348 -20.59 -0.74 -14.85
CA ILE A 348 -20.92 -1.14 -16.22
C ILE A 348 -19.73 -0.88 -17.15
N CYS A 349 -19.10 0.31 -17.05
CA CYS A 349 -17.93 0.64 -17.86
C CYS A 349 -16.78 -0.34 -17.65
N ILE A 350 -16.58 -0.82 -16.43
CA ILE A 350 -15.51 -1.79 -16.13
C ILE A 350 -15.82 -3.14 -16.76
N ILE A 351 -17.04 -3.66 -16.60
CA ILE A 351 -17.45 -4.91 -17.26
C ILE A 351 -17.30 -4.81 -18.79
N VAL A 352 -17.77 -3.70 -19.38
CA VAL A 352 -17.63 -3.45 -20.83
C VAL A 352 -16.18 -3.33 -21.24
N SER A 353 -15.34 -2.63 -20.45
CA SER A 353 -13.91 -2.52 -20.74
C SER A 353 -13.22 -3.88 -20.71
N HIS A 354 -13.54 -4.73 -19.73
CA HIS A 354 -12.99 -6.08 -19.63
C HIS A 354 -13.45 -6.93 -20.81
N PHE A 355 -14.71 -6.80 -21.23
CA PHE A 355 -15.22 -7.48 -22.42
C PHE A 355 -14.50 -7.06 -23.72
N LEU A 356 -14.19 -5.77 -23.88
CA LEU A 356 -13.56 -5.23 -25.09
C LEU A 356 -12.04 -5.44 -25.15
N LEU A 357 -11.36 -5.36 -23.99
CA LEU A 357 -9.91 -5.29 -23.91
C LEU A 357 -9.25 -6.65 -23.64
N TYR A 358 -10.00 -7.66 -23.22
CA TYR A 358 -9.46 -9.01 -23.09
C TYR A 358 -9.11 -9.55 -24.49
N GLU A 359 -7.88 -10.05 -24.66
CA GLU A 359 -7.42 -10.60 -25.95
C GLU A 359 -8.44 -11.65 -26.45
N HIS A 360 -8.84 -11.48 -27.71
CA HIS A 360 -9.94 -12.18 -28.36
C HIS A 360 -9.77 -13.71 -28.24
N GLU A 361 -10.59 -14.34 -27.38
CA GLU A 361 -11.50 -15.45 -27.73
C GLU A 361 -12.22 -16.11 -26.53
N TYR A 362 -11.91 -15.79 -25.26
CA TYR A 362 -12.53 -16.49 -24.10
C TYR A 362 -12.83 -15.64 -22.85
N PHE A 363 -13.23 -14.37 -22.98
CA PHE A 363 -13.76 -13.65 -21.81
C PHE A 363 -15.21 -14.05 -21.52
N ASP A 364 -15.43 -14.80 -20.44
CA ASP A 364 -16.76 -15.04 -19.89
C ASP A 364 -17.01 -14.05 -18.72
N PRO A 365 -17.91 -13.05 -18.89
CA PRO A 365 -18.25 -12.11 -17.83
C PRO A 365 -18.80 -12.79 -16.57
N LEU A 366 -19.53 -13.90 -16.71
CA LEU A 366 -20.05 -14.66 -15.57
C LEU A 366 -18.92 -15.36 -14.83
N PHE A 367 -17.91 -15.87 -15.55
CA PHE A 367 -16.72 -16.43 -14.96
C PHE A 367 -15.89 -15.37 -14.21
N PHE A 368 -15.70 -14.18 -14.81
CA PHE A 368 -15.06 -13.05 -14.13
C PHE A 368 -15.78 -12.67 -12.83
N ILE A 369 -17.10 -12.49 -12.88
CA ILE A 369 -17.90 -12.15 -11.70
C ILE A 369 -17.78 -13.27 -10.65
N LYS A 370 -17.86 -14.53 -11.07
CA LYS A 370 -17.73 -15.68 -10.17
C LYS A 370 -16.35 -15.73 -9.51
N ASN A 371 -15.27 -15.53 -10.25
CA ASN A 371 -13.91 -15.54 -9.71
C ASN A 371 -13.67 -14.37 -8.77
N SER A 372 -14.18 -13.18 -9.11
CA SER A 372 -14.19 -12.02 -8.23
C SER A 372 -14.82 -12.32 -6.87
N PHE A 373 -15.92 -13.09 -6.83
CA PHE A 373 -16.58 -13.48 -5.57
C PHE A 373 -15.87 -14.61 -4.80
N ILE A 374 -15.09 -15.46 -5.47
CA ILE A 374 -14.46 -16.66 -4.89
C ILE A 374 -12.98 -16.46 -4.54
N ASN A 375 -12.39 -15.30 -4.87
CA ASN A 375 -10.96 -14.97 -4.74
C ASN A 375 -10.23 -15.71 -3.59
N ALA A 376 -9.45 -16.72 -3.98
CA ALA A 376 -8.77 -17.64 -3.06
C ALA A 376 -7.64 -16.98 -2.25
N SER A 377 -7.14 -15.83 -2.69
CA SER A 377 -6.04 -15.09 -2.07
C SER A 377 -6.41 -14.42 -0.73
N ASP A 378 -7.70 -14.34 -0.37
CA ASP A 378 -8.15 -13.59 0.81
C ASP A 378 -8.08 -14.37 2.12
N PHE A 379 -7.37 -15.49 2.19
CA PHE A 379 -7.31 -16.33 3.40
C PHE A 379 -6.95 -15.55 4.68
N VAL A 380 -7.80 -15.67 5.71
CA VAL A 380 -7.58 -15.13 7.06
C VAL A 380 -7.53 -16.26 8.08
N LYS A 381 -6.38 -16.42 8.73
CA LYS A 381 -6.25 -17.34 9.86
C LYS A 381 -6.69 -16.66 11.17
N ILE A 382 -7.66 -17.24 11.87
CA ILE A 382 -8.24 -16.75 13.13
C ILE A 382 -7.59 -17.41 14.37
N SER A 383 -6.34 -17.90 14.26
CA SER A 383 -5.72 -18.70 15.33
C SER A 383 -5.38 -17.93 16.60
N ASP A 384 -5.22 -16.61 16.52
CA ASP A 384 -4.54 -15.82 17.55
C ASP A 384 -5.51 -15.00 18.42
N ILE A 385 -6.82 -15.29 18.36
CA ILE A 385 -7.82 -14.58 19.16
C ILE A 385 -7.98 -15.25 20.53
N SER A 386 -7.72 -14.50 21.61
CA SER A 386 -7.81 -14.98 22.99
C SER A 386 -9.22 -15.39 23.44
N THR A 387 -10.25 -14.85 22.78
CA THR A 387 -11.67 -15.17 23.03
C THR A 387 -12.34 -15.62 21.74
N ALA A 388 -13.26 -16.59 21.79
CA ALA A 388 -14.01 -16.99 20.60
C ALA A 388 -14.57 -15.76 19.86
N TYR A 389 -14.22 -15.61 18.58
CA TYR A 389 -14.56 -14.43 17.78
C TYR A 389 -16.06 -14.10 17.78
N LEU A 390 -16.90 -15.13 17.84
CA LEU A 390 -18.35 -15.03 17.99
C LEU A 390 -18.78 -14.20 19.21
N THR A 391 -18.02 -14.23 20.30
CA THR A 391 -18.27 -13.43 21.50
C THR A 391 -18.00 -11.95 21.24
N ILE A 392 -16.92 -11.62 20.52
CA ILE A 392 -16.61 -10.24 20.13
C ILE A 392 -17.72 -9.70 19.21
N ILE A 393 -18.19 -10.51 18.25
CA ILE A 393 -19.33 -10.16 17.40
C ILE A 393 -20.56 -9.85 18.27
N LYS A 394 -20.91 -10.69 19.25
CA LYS A 394 -22.05 -10.44 20.14
C LYS A 394 -21.97 -9.11 20.89
N TRP A 395 -20.80 -8.78 21.46
CA TRP A 395 -20.59 -7.48 22.11
C TRP A 395 -20.70 -6.31 21.13
N SER A 396 -20.13 -6.45 19.94
CA SER A 396 -20.21 -5.42 18.91
C SER A 396 -21.63 -5.19 18.39
N ILE A 397 -22.47 -6.23 18.31
CA ILE A 397 -23.92 -6.11 18.03
C ILE A 397 -24.60 -5.25 19.11
N PHE A 398 -24.34 -5.56 20.38
CA PHE A 398 -24.89 -4.80 21.50
C PHE A 398 -24.48 -3.32 21.42
N PHE A 399 -23.20 -3.04 21.15
CA PHE A 399 -22.72 -1.67 20.92
C PHE A 399 -23.36 -1.00 19.69
N CYS A 400 -23.66 -1.73 18.62
CA CYS A 400 -24.35 -1.17 17.46
C CYS A 400 -25.79 -0.76 17.80
N PHE A 401 -26.52 -1.54 18.59
CA PHE A 401 -27.87 -1.17 19.04
C PHE A 401 -27.85 0.08 19.95
N ILE A 402 -26.88 0.15 20.87
CA ILE A 402 -26.64 1.38 21.65
C ILE A 402 -26.32 2.54 20.71
N GLY A 403 -25.46 2.32 19.71
CA GLY A 403 -25.07 3.33 18.73
C GLY A 403 -26.25 3.88 17.94
N ILE A 404 -27.12 3.00 17.43
CA ILE A 404 -28.32 3.37 16.68
C ILE A 404 -29.29 4.16 17.55
N THR A 405 -29.67 3.64 18.72
CA THR A 405 -30.63 4.31 19.62
C THR A 405 -30.14 5.71 20.04
N SER A 406 -28.86 5.80 20.41
CA SER A 406 -28.25 7.06 20.81
C SER A 406 -28.02 8.05 19.64
N SER A 407 -27.85 7.55 18.42
CA SER A 407 -27.73 8.39 17.22
C SER A 407 -29.02 9.12 16.87
N PHE A 408 -30.20 8.49 17.07
CA PHE A 408 -31.50 9.15 16.88
C PHE A 408 -31.72 10.29 17.88
N ILE A 409 -31.26 10.12 19.12
CA ILE A 409 -31.36 11.15 20.16
C ILE A 409 -30.50 12.38 19.81
N ARG A 410 -29.35 12.16 19.16
CA ARG A 410 -28.32 13.20 18.93
C ARG A 410 -28.19 13.68 17.49
N LYS A 411 -28.91 13.06 16.56
CA LYS A 411 -28.78 13.28 15.12
C LYS A 411 -27.34 13.08 14.63
N ASN A 412 -26.67 12.02 15.11
CA ASN A 412 -25.32 11.66 14.67
C ASN A 412 -25.38 10.66 13.50
N ASN A 413 -25.44 11.20 12.29
CA ASN A 413 -25.63 10.42 11.06
C ASN A 413 -24.49 9.41 10.80
N ILE A 414 -23.25 9.75 11.18
CA ILE A 414 -22.08 8.89 10.97
C ILE A 414 -22.18 7.64 11.84
N LEU A 415 -22.50 7.79 13.14
CA LEU A 415 -22.66 6.66 14.05
C LEU A 415 -23.80 5.73 13.61
N LEU A 416 -24.95 6.31 13.26
CA LEU A 416 -26.10 5.54 12.77
C LEU A 416 -25.69 4.65 11.59
N LEU A 417 -25.06 5.26 10.59
CA LEU A 417 -24.72 4.60 9.35
C LEU A 417 -23.65 3.53 9.55
N VAL A 418 -22.60 3.81 10.31
CA VAL A 418 -21.55 2.82 10.60
C VAL A 418 -22.12 1.64 11.39
N SER A 419 -22.99 1.89 12.38
CA SER A 419 -23.66 0.82 13.13
C SER A 419 -24.63 0.00 12.26
N ALA A 420 -25.39 0.65 11.37
CA ALA A 420 -26.29 -0.04 10.44
C ALA A 420 -25.53 -0.93 9.44
N LEU A 421 -24.44 -0.41 8.88
CA LEU A 421 -23.55 -1.18 7.98
C LEU A 421 -22.96 -2.40 8.67
N TYR A 422 -22.48 -2.24 9.89
CA TYR A 422 -21.88 -3.35 10.61
C TYR A 422 -22.88 -4.45 10.93
N LEU A 423 -24.11 -4.10 11.33
CA LEU A 423 -25.18 -5.08 11.48
C LEU A 423 -25.53 -5.76 10.15
N PHE A 424 -25.54 -5.03 9.05
CA PHE A 424 -25.75 -5.60 7.72
C PHE A 424 -24.66 -6.61 7.35
N TYR A 425 -23.38 -6.30 7.59
CA TYR A 425 -22.29 -7.25 7.34
C TYR A 425 -22.37 -8.49 8.23
N ILE A 426 -22.83 -8.35 9.48
CA ILE A 426 -23.09 -9.51 10.35
C ILE A 426 -24.22 -10.38 9.79
N LEU A 427 -25.27 -9.78 9.24
CA LEU A 427 -26.34 -10.54 8.58
C LEU A 427 -25.77 -11.32 7.39
N LEU A 428 -24.95 -10.69 6.54
CA LEU A 428 -24.27 -11.38 5.43
C LEU A 428 -23.39 -12.53 5.92
N TYR A 429 -22.60 -12.31 6.97
CA TYR A 429 -21.74 -13.34 7.57
C TYR A 429 -22.55 -14.55 8.07
N ARG A 430 -23.79 -14.37 8.52
CA ARG A 430 -24.66 -15.46 8.97
C ARG A 430 -25.38 -16.21 7.86
N VAL A 431 -25.60 -15.57 6.71
CA VAL A 431 -26.31 -16.19 5.58
C VAL A 431 -25.50 -17.34 4.98
N ASN A 432 -24.16 -17.36 5.17
CA ASN A 432 -23.25 -18.42 4.73
C ASN A 432 -23.53 -18.89 3.29
N HIS A 433 -23.45 -17.93 2.36
CA HIS A 433 -23.71 -18.17 0.93
C HIS A 433 -22.39 -18.18 0.17
N TYR A 434 -22.26 -19.07 -0.82
CA TYR A 434 -21.01 -19.28 -1.58
C TYR A 434 -20.50 -18.04 -2.34
N LEU A 435 -21.38 -17.09 -2.67
CA LEU A 435 -21.02 -15.80 -3.28
C LEU A 435 -20.48 -14.78 -2.26
N ILE A 436 -20.48 -15.08 -0.97
CA ILE A 436 -20.03 -14.16 0.07
C ILE A 436 -18.72 -14.71 0.63
N ASN A 437 -17.61 -14.03 0.33
CA ASN A 437 -16.32 -14.39 0.91
C ASN A 437 -16.30 -14.05 2.41
N GLU A 438 -16.36 -15.08 3.26
CA GLU A 438 -16.31 -14.92 4.71
C GLU A 438 -15.03 -14.23 5.17
N ASN A 439 -13.90 -14.48 4.50
CA ASN A 439 -12.63 -13.87 4.85
C ASN A 439 -12.60 -12.35 4.59
N SER A 440 -13.19 -11.89 3.47
CA SER A 440 -13.37 -10.46 3.20
C SER A 440 -14.22 -9.78 4.27
N LEU A 441 -15.27 -10.44 4.76
CA LEU A 441 -16.09 -9.94 5.86
C LEU A 441 -15.30 -9.87 7.19
N LEU A 442 -14.47 -10.87 7.49
CA LEU A 442 -13.58 -10.84 8.65
C LEU A 442 -12.61 -9.66 8.60
N LEU A 443 -11.97 -9.41 7.45
CA LEU A 443 -11.11 -8.24 7.25
C LEU A 443 -11.87 -6.92 7.36
N THR A 444 -13.14 -6.89 6.94
CA THR A 444 -14.01 -5.73 7.13
C THR A 444 -14.28 -5.49 8.62
N PHE A 445 -14.62 -6.54 9.38
CA PHE A 445 -14.83 -6.43 10.82
C PHE A 445 -13.55 -5.97 11.55
N LYS A 446 -12.36 -6.44 11.14
CA LYS A 446 -11.07 -5.98 11.69
C LYS A 446 -10.94 -4.46 11.73
N ILE A 447 -11.49 -3.75 10.75
CA ILE A 447 -11.45 -2.28 10.68
C ILE A 447 -12.68 -1.65 11.36
N PHE A 448 -13.88 -2.16 11.10
CA PHE A 448 -15.10 -1.55 11.60
C PHE A 448 -15.27 -1.71 13.13
N THR A 449 -14.81 -2.82 13.73
CA THR A 449 -14.97 -3.05 15.17
C THR A 449 -14.27 -1.97 16.01
N PRO A 450 -12.99 -1.60 15.78
CA PRO A 450 -12.37 -0.46 16.44
C PRO A 450 -13.14 0.85 16.24
N ILE A 451 -13.59 1.14 15.01
CA ILE A 451 -14.35 2.38 14.69
C ILE A 451 -15.65 2.44 15.50
N ILE A 452 -16.39 1.34 15.60
CA ILE A 452 -17.64 1.26 16.37
C ILE A 452 -17.39 1.46 17.86
N ILE A 453 -16.33 0.84 18.41
CA ILE A 453 -15.91 1.06 19.79
C ILE A 453 -15.62 2.54 20.02
N GLY A 454 -14.83 3.17 19.13
CA GLY A 454 -14.50 4.59 19.18
C GLY A 454 -15.71 5.51 19.14
N LEU A 455 -16.61 5.30 18.17
CA LEU A 455 -17.82 6.10 18.02
C LEU A 455 -18.80 5.93 19.19
N ASN A 456 -18.94 4.73 19.74
CA ASN A 456 -19.79 4.48 20.89
C ASN A 456 -19.20 5.06 22.19
N LEU A 457 -17.89 4.86 22.43
CA LEU A 457 -17.19 5.45 23.58
C LEU A 457 -17.33 6.97 23.57
N HIS A 458 -17.14 7.57 22.39
CA HIS A 458 -17.39 8.99 22.16
C HIS A 458 -18.80 9.39 22.56
N ASN A 459 -19.81 8.65 22.10
CA ASN A 459 -21.20 8.97 22.39
C ASN A 459 -21.54 8.83 23.89
N LEU A 460 -21.02 7.80 24.55
CA LEU A 460 -21.18 7.57 25.98
C LEU A 460 -20.58 8.71 26.81
N ILE A 461 -19.35 9.14 26.51
CA ILE A 461 -18.68 10.24 27.22
C ILE A 461 -19.46 11.53 27.06
N SER A 462 -19.93 11.80 25.86
CA SER A 462 -20.71 12.99 25.60
C SER A 462 -22.09 12.93 26.28
N LEU A 463 -22.69 11.75 26.53
CA LEU A 463 -23.94 11.58 27.30
C LEU A 463 -23.82 11.99 28.76
N ILE A 464 -22.61 11.91 29.35
CA ILE A 464 -22.34 12.37 30.70
C ILE A 464 -22.52 13.90 30.73
N ARG A 465 -23.68 14.34 31.25
CA ARG A 465 -24.13 15.75 31.25
C ARG A 465 -23.54 16.56 32.41
N THR A 466 -22.23 16.47 32.63
CA THR A 466 -21.55 17.30 33.64
C THR A 466 -21.00 18.58 32.99
N LYS A 467 -21.42 19.76 33.50
CA LYS A 467 -20.87 21.08 33.12
C LYS A 467 -19.40 21.24 33.53
N ALA A 468 -18.89 20.38 34.39
CA ALA A 468 -17.49 20.36 34.82
C ALA A 468 -16.58 19.78 33.73
N PHE A 469 -16.09 20.65 32.84
CA PHE A 469 -15.14 20.33 31.77
C PHE A 469 -13.94 19.51 32.26
N LYS A 470 -13.46 19.76 33.50
CA LYS A 470 -12.34 19.02 34.13
C LYS A 470 -12.67 17.53 34.37
N ILE A 471 -13.87 17.19 34.81
CA ILE A 471 -14.27 15.81 35.12
C ILE A 471 -14.33 14.96 33.84
N LYS A 472 -14.89 15.49 32.76
CA LYS A 472 -14.90 14.81 31.45
C LYS A 472 -13.49 14.47 30.95
N THR A 473 -12.54 15.36 31.23
CA THR A 473 -11.11 15.21 30.88
C THR A 473 -10.46 14.06 31.62
N ILE A 474 -10.66 14.03 32.93
CA ILE A 474 -10.08 13.00 33.80
C ILE A 474 -10.66 11.64 33.45
N ILE A 475 -11.98 11.55 33.19
CA ILE A 475 -12.63 10.30 32.79
C ILE A 475 -12.14 9.83 31.42
N THR A 476 -11.95 10.73 30.44
CA THR A 476 -11.39 10.35 29.12
C THR A 476 -9.97 9.82 29.23
N TYR A 477 -9.11 10.50 29.99
CA TYR A 477 -7.74 10.04 30.22
C TYR A 477 -7.70 8.74 31.01
N ALA A 478 -8.51 8.59 32.06
CA ALA A 478 -8.57 7.38 32.86
C ALA A 478 -9.08 6.17 32.04
N ALA A 479 -10.14 6.34 31.24
CA ALA A 479 -10.66 5.29 30.39
C ALA A 479 -9.66 4.90 29.29
N ALA A 480 -9.05 5.88 28.61
CA ALA A 480 -8.02 5.61 27.60
C ALA A 480 -6.80 4.92 28.22
N PHE A 481 -6.34 5.37 29.40
CA PHE A 481 -5.21 4.79 30.12
C PHE A 481 -5.50 3.36 30.60
N LEU A 482 -6.66 3.12 31.23
CA LEU A 482 -7.08 1.79 31.66
C LEU A 482 -7.13 0.82 30.48
N CYS A 483 -7.68 1.22 29.34
CA CYS A 483 -7.69 0.39 28.15
C CYS A 483 -6.28 0.18 27.57
N LEU A 484 -5.43 1.22 27.53
CA LEU A 484 -4.04 1.10 27.06
C LEU A 484 -3.19 0.16 27.92
N VAL A 485 -3.46 0.06 29.22
CA VAL A 485 -2.76 -0.87 30.12
C VAL A 485 -3.38 -2.27 30.08
N TYR A 486 -4.71 -2.35 30.00
CA TYR A 486 -5.44 -3.62 30.01
C TYR A 486 -5.26 -4.41 28.69
N LEU A 487 -5.31 -3.74 27.54
CA LEU A 487 -5.24 -4.43 26.24
C LEU A 487 -3.94 -5.23 26.03
N PRO A 488 -2.74 -4.68 26.30
CA PRO A 488 -1.49 -5.47 26.25
C PRO A 488 -1.47 -6.63 27.25
N SER A 489 -2.05 -6.43 28.44
CA SER A 489 -2.10 -7.49 29.46
C SER A 489 -2.88 -8.73 28.99
N THR A 490 -3.94 -8.53 28.20
CA THR A 490 -4.73 -9.64 27.62
C THR A 490 -4.02 -10.42 26.51
N GLN A 491 -2.89 -9.91 26.00
CA GLN A 491 -2.17 -10.47 24.85
C GLN A 491 -0.84 -11.12 25.23
N LYS A 492 -0.49 -11.11 26.52
CA LYS A 492 0.80 -11.62 27.00
C LYS A 492 1.05 -13.07 26.57
N GLY A 493 0.06 -13.96 26.72
CA GLY A 493 0.19 -15.36 26.27
C GLY A 493 0.35 -15.50 24.76
N ILE A 494 -0.32 -14.66 23.97
CA ILE A 494 -0.15 -14.65 22.50
C ILE A 494 1.28 -14.24 22.15
N PHE A 495 1.84 -13.24 22.83
CA PHE A 495 3.20 -12.74 22.56
C PHE A 495 4.31 -13.71 23.00
N GLU A 496 4.09 -14.50 24.04
CA GLU A 496 5.05 -15.50 24.53
C GLU A 496 5.19 -16.70 23.57
N ASP A 497 4.13 -17.06 22.85
CA ASP A 497 4.11 -18.22 21.94
C ASP A 497 4.62 -17.92 20.51
N ILE A 498 4.97 -16.65 20.20
CA ILE A 498 5.34 -16.25 18.84
C ILE A 498 6.77 -16.69 18.51
N LYS A 499 6.89 -17.62 17.57
CA LYS A 499 8.18 -18.04 17.02
C LYS A 499 8.61 -17.13 15.86
N ALA A 500 9.93 -16.91 15.74
CA ALA A 500 10.49 -16.31 14.55
C ALA A 500 10.39 -17.32 13.38
N LEU A 501 9.97 -16.85 12.21
CA LEU A 501 9.76 -17.66 11.00
C LEU A 501 10.58 -17.09 9.84
N ASN A 502 10.81 -17.86 8.76
CA ASN A 502 11.27 -17.36 7.46
C ASN A 502 12.54 -16.49 7.47
N GLU A 503 13.49 -16.74 8.37
CA GLU A 503 14.75 -16.01 8.44
C GLU A 503 15.60 -16.22 7.18
N THR A 504 15.71 -17.44 6.67
CA THR A 504 16.43 -17.71 5.41
C THR A 504 15.83 -16.91 4.26
N ASN A 505 14.50 -16.90 4.14
CA ASN A 505 13.79 -16.17 3.09
C ASN A 505 14.01 -14.65 3.20
N ARG A 506 14.00 -14.10 4.42
CA ARG A 506 14.32 -12.68 4.65
C ARG A 506 15.76 -12.32 4.27
N GLN A 507 16.72 -13.17 4.66
CA GLN A 507 18.13 -12.95 4.29
C GLN A 507 18.30 -13.04 2.77
N PHE A 508 17.66 -14.03 2.13
CA PHE A 508 17.67 -14.17 0.67
C PHE A 508 17.09 -12.93 -0.01
N LEU A 509 15.87 -12.53 0.35
CA LEU A 509 15.19 -11.37 -0.24
C LEU A 509 16.02 -10.09 -0.11
N LYS A 510 16.64 -9.89 1.05
CA LYS A 510 17.54 -8.75 1.30
C LYS A 510 18.73 -8.77 0.34
N ILE A 511 19.43 -9.89 0.26
CA ILE A 511 20.64 -9.98 -0.57
C ILE A 511 20.28 -9.84 -2.05
N TYR A 512 19.20 -10.49 -2.45
CA TYR A 512 18.67 -10.41 -3.81
C TYR A 512 18.30 -8.98 -4.20
N ASN A 513 17.62 -8.22 -3.32
CA ASN A 513 17.32 -6.82 -3.57
C ASN A 513 18.58 -5.94 -3.66
N ASN A 514 19.63 -6.23 -2.88
CA ASN A 514 20.89 -5.49 -3.01
C ASN A 514 21.52 -5.74 -4.38
N ILE A 515 21.55 -6.99 -4.85
CA ILE A 515 22.06 -7.33 -6.18
C ILE A 515 21.29 -6.56 -7.26
N THR A 516 19.95 -6.58 -7.22
CA THR A 516 19.11 -5.92 -8.23
C THR A 516 19.18 -4.39 -8.20
N THR A 517 19.48 -3.79 -7.05
CA THR A 517 19.59 -2.33 -6.92
C THR A 517 20.99 -1.80 -7.21
N GLU A 518 22.02 -2.62 -7.04
CA GLU A 518 23.43 -2.23 -7.25
C GLU A 518 23.93 -2.54 -8.67
N HIS A 519 23.22 -3.38 -9.43
CA HIS A 519 23.64 -3.84 -10.76
C HIS A 519 22.67 -3.44 -11.87
N LEU A 520 23.20 -3.21 -13.08
CA LEU A 520 22.38 -2.90 -14.25
C LEU A 520 21.56 -4.11 -14.73
N PRO A 521 20.29 -3.91 -15.13
CA PRO A 521 19.45 -4.98 -15.68
C PRO A 521 20.12 -5.73 -16.83
N TYR A 522 19.90 -7.04 -16.90
CA TYR A 522 20.43 -7.96 -17.92
C TYR A 522 21.96 -7.97 -18.12
N THR A 523 22.72 -7.33 -17.24
CA THR A 523 24.19 -7.41 -17.26
C THR A 523 24.74 -8.57 -16.42
N TYR A 524 23.92 -9.16 -15.55
CA TYR A 524 24.30 -10.24 -14.66
C TYR A 524 23.33 -11.41 -14.73
N ALA A 525 23.75 -12.57 -14.20
CA ALA A 525 22.90 -13.73 -14.00
C ALA A 525 22.87 -14.18 -12.55
N VAL A 526 21.77 -14.79 -12.14
CA VAL A 526 21.63 -15.48 -10.86
C VAL A 526 21.54 -16.98 -11.10
N VAL A 527 22.35 -17.75 -10.37
CA VAL A 527 22.32 -19.21 -10.39
C VAL A 527 21.62 -19.73 -9.15
N GLY A 528 20.61 -20.58 -9.35
CA GLY A 528 19.85 -21.13 -8.24
C GLY A 528 18.85 -22.22 -8.61
N ASN A 529 17.89 -22.45 -7.71
CA ASN A 529 16.83 -23.44 -7.93
C ASN A 529 15.77 -22.91 -8.91
N GLY A 530 14.99 -23.81 -9.53
CA GLY A 530 13.99 -23.41 -10.52
C GLY A 530 12.95 -22.41 -10.02
N LYS A 531 12.58 -22.43 -8.73
CA LYS A 531 11.64 -21.45 -8.14
C LYS A 531 12.21 -20.03 -8.09
N MET A 532 13.52 -19.84 -8.21
CA MET A 532 14.13 -18.50 -8.30
C MET A 532 13.92 -17.84 -9.67
N ILE A 533 13.41 -18.56 -10.68
CA ILE A 533 13.18 -18.01 -12.01
C ILE A 533 12.18 -16.84 -11.99
N ASP A 534 11.17 -16.91 -11.10
CA ASP A 534 10.13 -15.88 -10.99
C ASP A 534 10.70 -14.52 -10.59
N PHE A 535 11.79 -14.51 -9.81
CA PHE A 535 12.45 -13.26 -9.43
C PHE A 535 13.18 -12.60 -10.62
N SER A 536 13.66 -13.41 -11.57
CA SER A 536 14.48 -12.94 -12.70
C SER A 536 13.69 -12.25 -13.81
N LYS A 537 12.38 -12.50 -13.90
CA LYS A 537 11.47 -11.95 -14.92
C LYS A 537 11.67 -10.43 -15.01
N ASN A 538 12.05 -9.97 -16.20
CA ASN A 538 12.26 -8.56 -16.57
C ASN A 538 13.34 -7.79 -15.81
N LYS A 539 14.31 -8.51 -15.20
CA LYS A 539 15.40 -7.88 -14.43
C LYS A 539 16.77 -8.35 -14.87
N HIS A 540 16.98 -9.66 -14.91
CA HIS A 540 18.31 -10.23 -15.14
C HIS A 540 18.21 -11.64 -15.71
N LEU A 541 19.35 -12.20 -16.09
CA LEU A 541 19.41 -13.56 -16.61
C LEU A 541 19.33 -14.58 -15.48
N PHE A 542 18.72 -15.74 -15.73
CA PHE A 542 18.66 -16.84 -14.78
C PHE A 542 19.35 -18.07 -15.35
N LEU A 543 20.11 -18.76 -14.51
CA LEU A 543 20.71 -20.05 -14.83
C LEU A 543 20.30 -21.03 -13.74
N ASN A 544 19.70 -22.15 -14.11
CA ASN A 544 19.47 -23.20 -13.13
C ASN A 544 20.81 -23.92 -12.82
N TYR A 545 20.85 -24.65 -11.70
CA TYR A 545 22.05 -25.42 -11.34
C TYR A 545 22.49 -26.41 -12.42
N HIS A 546 21.55 -27.02 -13.16
CA HIS A 546 21.89 -27.99 -14.19
C HIS A 546 22.71 -27.33 -15.32
N GLU A 547 22.19 -26.27 -15.93
CA GLU A 547 22.86 -25.47 -16.97
C GLU A 547 24.21 -24.92 -16.48
N PHE A 548 24.26 -24.41 -15.26
CA PHE A 548 25.50 -23.91 -14.67
C PHE A 548 26.54 -25.02 -14.52
N ASN A 549 26.12 -26.22 -14.11
CA ASN A 549 27.03 -27.34 -13.90
C ASN A 549 27.55 -27.94 -15.22
N THR A 550 26.69 -28.08 -16.21
CA THR A 550 27.01 -28.81 -17.46
C THR A 550 27.71 -27.94 -18.49
N GLU A 551 27.27 -26.70 -18.67
CA GLU A 551 27.66 -25.89 -19.82
C GLU A 551 28.61 -24.75 -19.48
N TYR A 552 28.55 -24.22 -18.24
CA TYR A 552 29.22 -22.97 -17.91
C TYR A 552 30.74 -23.00 -18.12
N LEU A 553 31.41 -24.06 -17.67
CA LEU A 553 32.87 -24.19 -17.82
C LEU A 553 33.31 -24.30 -19.28
N GLN A 554 32.47 -24.88 -20.15
CA GLN A 554 32.75 -24.95 -21.58
C GLN A 554 32.57 -23.57 -22.22
N ARG A 555 31.46 -22.88 -21.92
CA ARG A 555 31.18 -21.53 -22.39
C ARG A 555 32.26 -20.53 -21.95
N ASP A 556 32.70 -20.57 -20.70
CA ASP A 556 33.82 -19.77 -20.16
C ASP A 556 35.11 -19.93 -20.96
N SER A 557 35.45 -21.17 -21.32
CA SER A 557 36.67 -21.46 -22.08
C SER A 557 36.62 -20.81 -23.48
N ILE A 558 35.50 -20.99 -24.19
CA ILE A 558 35.35 -20.48 -25.55
C ILE A 558 35.22 -18.95 -25.55
N TYR A 559 34.41 -18.40 -24.64
CA TYR A 559 34.19 -16.96 -24.49
C TYR A 559 35.50 -16.21 -24.31
N HIS A 560 36.32 -16.60 -23.34
CA HIS A 560 37.56 -15.88 -23.04
C HIS A 560 38.69 -16.13 -24.05
N LYS A 561 38.63 -17.24 -24.81
CA LYS A 561 39.55 -17.48 -25.93
C LYS A 561 39.29 -16.51 -27.09
N ASN A 562 38.01 -16.21 -27.35
CA ASN A 562 37.57 -15.45 -28.53
C ASN A 562 37.04 -14.03 -28.20
N ILE A 563 37.20 -13.55 -26.96
CA ILE A 563 36.64 -12.26 -26.50
C ILE A 563 37.10 -11.03 -27.31
N LYS A 564 38.20 -11.15 -28.05
CA LYS A 564 38.76 -10.08 -28.90
C LYS A 564 38.31 -10.17 -30.37
N ASP A 565 37.60 -11.23 -30.74
CA ASP A 565 37.13 -11.48 -32.11
C ASP A 565 35.64 -11.15 -32.21
N ASP A 566 35.33 -9.92 -32.64
CA ASP A 566 33.96 -9.40 -32.70
C ASP A 566 33.08 -10.19 -33.69
N ASP A 567 33.65 -10.68 -34.80
CA ASP A 567 32.91 -11.41 -35.82
C ASP A 567 32.56 -12.82 -35.33
N PHE A 568 33.48 -13.50 -34.63
CA PHE A 568 33.18 -14.76 -33.96
C PHE A 568 32.05 -14.60 -32.93
N MET A 569 32.10 -13.53 -32.12
CA MET A 569 31.12 -13.28 -31.05
C MET A 569 29.74 -12.93 -31.59
N LYS A 570 29.64 -12.17 -32.68
CA LYS A 570 28.37 -11.89 -33.37
C LYS A 570 27.74 -13.15 -33.95
N ASN A 571 28.56 -14.05 -34.50
CA ASN A 571 28.09 -15.31 -35.09
C ASN A 571 27.76 -16.40 -34.05
N ASN A 572 28.21 -16.25 -32.80
CA ASN A 572 27.99 -17.24 -31.72
C ASN A 572 27.45 -16.59 -30.43
N PRO A 573 26.24 -16.00 -30.46
CA PRO A 573 25.70 -15.24 -29.32
C PRO A 573 25.46 -16.10 -28.07
N SER A 574 25.22 -17.41 -28.23
CA SER A 574 25.00 -18.36 -27.12
C SER A 574 26.22 -18.52 -26.20
N ILE A 575 27.41 -18.16 -26.67
CA ILE A 575 28.66 -18.27 -25.91
C ILE A 575 28.90 -17.03 -25.04
N ILE A 576 28.22 -15.92 -25.34
CA ILE A 576 28.33 -14.68 -24.57
C ILE A 576 27.92 -14.95 -23.12
N LEU A 577 28.83 -14.61 -22.20
CA LEU A 577 28.57 -14.72 -20.78
C LEU A 577 28.00 -13.41 -20.23
N PRO A 578 27.13 -13.49 -19.21
CA PRO A 578 26.78 -12.33 -18.37
C PRO A 578 28.06 -11.72 -17.78
N ASN A 579 28.07 -10.40 -17.57
CA ASN A 579 29.24 -9.69 -17.03
C ASN A 579 29.60 -10.15 -15.61
N SER A 580 28.60 -10.42 -14.79
CA SER A 580 28.73 -11.00 -13.45
C SER A 580 27.73 -12.14 -13.23
N ILE A 581 28.08 -13.12 -12.40
CA ILE A 581 27.20 -14.23 -12.04
C ILE A 581 27.17 -14.41 -10.53
N PHE A 582 25.97 -14.43 -9.96
CA PHE A 582 25.73 -14.66 -8.54
C PHE A 582 25.28 -16.09 -8.30
N LEU A 583 26.16 -16.91 -7.73
CA LEU A 583 25.88 -18.29 -7.36
C LEU A 583 25.37 -18.35 -5.94
N PHE A 584 24.10 -18.73 -5.77
CA PHE A 584 23.47 -18.89 -4.46
C PHE A 584 23.69 -20.30 -3.92
N GLU A 585 24.05 -20.41 -2.64
CA GLU A 585 24.13 -21.67 -1.89
C GLU A 585 23.33 -21.51 -0.60
N ILE A 586 22.29 -22.35 -0.45
CA ILE A 586 21.42 -22.35 0.73
C ILE A 586 21.87 -23.46 1.67
N LEU A 587 22.44 -23.07 2.81
CA LEU A 587 23.01 -23.99 3.80
C LEU A 587 21.98 -24.48 4.83
N GLY A 588 20.93 -23.68 5.08
CA GLY A 588 19.92 -24.02 6.07
C GLY A 588 18.60 -23.29 5.85
N THR A 589 17.51 -23.99 6.15
CA THR A 589 16.13 -23.47 6.17
C THR A 589 15.54 -23.59 7.56
N ASP A 590 14.57 -22.74 7.89
CA ASP A 590 13.83 -22.88 9.14
C ASP A 590 12.98 -24.14 9.07
N LYS A 591 13.17 -25.06 10.03
CA LYS A 591 12.37 -26.27 10.13
C LYS A 591 10.90 -25.84 10.36
N ASN A 592 10.01 -26.29 9.47
CA ASN A 592 8.54 -26.26 9.57
C ASN A 592 7.77 -25.21 8.73
N PHE A 593 8.37 -24.41 7.85
CA PHE A 593 7.59 -23.45 7.02
C PHE A 593 8.12 -23.24 5.60
N ASN A 594 7.19 -23.25 4.62
CA ASN A 594 7.31 -22.95 3.18
C ASN A 594 8.67 -23.26 2.51
N GLU A 595 8.80 -24.46 1.95
CA GLU A 595 9.98 -24.91 1.19
C GLU A 595 10.07 -24.34 -0.24
N ALA A 596 9.85 -23.03 -0.41
CA ALA A 596 10.13 -22.38 -1.69
C ALA A 596 11.65 -22.41 -1.99
N LEU A 597 12.45 -22.14 -0.96
CA LEU A 597 13.89 -22.28 -1.00
C LEU A 597 14.31 -23.64 -0.46
N LYS A 598 14.73 -24.54 -1.35
CA LYS A 598 15.30 -25.83 -0.97
C LYS A 598 16.77 -25.69 -0.59
N ILE A 599 17.19 -26.38 0.47
CA ILE A 599 18.61 -26.49 0.86
C ILE A 599 19.40 -27.03 -0.34
N THR A 600 20.55 -26.41 -0.61
CA THR A 600 21.46 -26.89 -1.66
C THR A 600 22.02 -28.23 -1.23
N SER A 601 21.84 -29.27 -2.05
CA SER A 601 22.30 -30.62 -1.72
C SER A 601 23.83 -30.65 -1.56
N SER A 602 24.33 -31.58 -0.74
CA SER A 602 25.76 -31.77 -0.52
C SER A 602 26.52 -32.03 -1.83
N ASP A 603 25.91 -32.75 -2.78
CA ASP A 603 26.49 -33.01 -4.10
C ASP A 603 26.53 -31.76 -4.98
N GLN A 604 25.50 -30.91 -4.92
CA GLN A 604 25.51 -29.63 -5.61
C GLN A 604 26.58 -28.69 -5.02
N LEU A 605 26.74 -28.65 -3.69
CA LEU A 605 27.80 -27.86 -3.04
C LEU A 605 29.21 -28.34 -3.45
N LYS A 606 29.42 -29.65 -3.58
CA LYS A 606 30.69 -30.19 -4.10
C LYS A 606 30.93 -29.77 -5.55
N THR A 607 29.89 -29.85 -6.39
CA THR A 607 29.96 -29.47 -7.80
C THR A 607 30.25 -27.98 -7.97
N ASN A 608 29.54 -27.12 -7.23
CA ASN A 608 29.79 -25.68 -7.18
C ASN A 608 31.23 -25.36 -6.81
N ASN A 609 31.75 -26.00 -5.74
CA ASN A 609 33.13 -25.83 -5.31
C ASN A 609 34.13 -26.27 -6.39
N HIS A 610 33.85 -27.37 -7.10
CA HIS A 610 34.67 -27.81 -8.23
C HIS A 610 34.71 -26.77 -9.35
N ILE A 611 33.56 -26.18 -9.71
CA ILE A 611 33.48 -25.13 -10.74
C ILE A 611 34.25 -23.87 -10.29
N ILE A 612 34.01 -23.39 -9.07
CA ILE A 612 34.69 -22.21 -8.51
C ILE A 612 36.21 -22.40 -8.50
N THR A 613 36.68 -23.56 -8.03
CA THR A 613 38.12 -23.85 -7.97
C THR A 613 38.74 -23.96 -9.36
N THR A 614 38.03 -24.53 -10.33
CA THR A 614 38.46 -24.61 -11.73
C THR A 614 38.56 -23.22 -12.35
N LEU A 615 37.56 -22.36 -12.15
CA LEU A 615 37.57 -20.97 -12.64
C LEU A 615 38.70 -20.15 -12.00
N LYS A 616 38.96 -20.32 -10.70
CA LYS A 616 40.12 -19.69 -10.03
C LYS A 616 41.45 -20.15 -10.64
N LYS A 617 41.60 -21.46 -10.91
CA LYS A 617 42.79 -22.00 -11.60
C LYS A 617 42.97 -21.42 -13.01
N ARG A 618 41.87 -21.08 -13.70
CA ARG A 618 41.88 -20.38 -15.00
C ARG A 618 42.13 -18.86 -14.89
N GLY A 619 42.39 -18.34 -13.70
CA GLY A 619 42.68 -16.91 -13.47
C GLY A 619 41.44 -16.01 -13.43
N ARG A 620 40.23 -16.56 -13.27
CA ARG A 620 39.00 -15.76 -13.13
C ARG A 620 38.89 -15.14 -11.74
N LYS A 621 38.33 -13.93 -11.67
CA LYS A 621 38.08 -13.24 -10.40
C LYS A 621 36.75 -13.71 -9.82
N ILE A 622 36.79 -14.28 -8.62
CA ILE A 622 35.60 -14.72 -7.88
C ILE A 622 35.65 -14.11 -6.48
N ASN A 623 34.63 -13.34 -6.14
CA ASN A 623 34.49 -12.73 -4.82
C ASN A 623 33.46 -13.52 -3.98
N LEU A 624 33.66 -13.52 -2.66
CA LEU A 624 32.59 -13.87 -1.73
C LEU A 624 31.72 -12.63 -1.55
N TYR A 625 30.52 -12.63 -2.15
CA TYR A 625 29.62 -11.48 -2.11
C TYR A 625 28.97 -11.34 -0.73
N THR A 626 28.47 -12.45 -0.18
CA THR A 626 27.89 -12.47 1.16
C THR A 626 28.00 -13.88 1.75
N LYS A 627 28.26 -13.95 3.05
CA LYS A 627 28.19 -15.18 3.83
C LYS A 627 27.43 -14.92 5.13
N THR A 628 26.37 -15.68 5.35
CA THR A 628 25.64 -15.76 6.61
C THR A 628 25.66 -17.21 7.10
N ASP A 629 25.08 -17.46 8.26
CA ASP A 629 24.96 -18.82 8.81
C ASP A 629 24.09 -19.74 7.93
N LYS A 630 23.24 -19.16 7.07
CA LYS A 630 22.26 -19.90 6.25
C LYS A 630 22.48 -19.76 4.74
N LEU A 631 23.24 -18.77 4.27
CA LEU A 631 23.44 -18.48 2.85
C LEU A 631 24.90 -18.15 2.53
N ILE A 632 25.41 -18.70 1.43
CA ILE A 632 26.67 -18.27 0.81
C ILE A 632 26.37 -17.83 -0.62
N ILE A 633 26.89 -16.67 -1.01
CA ILE A 633 26.76 -16.17 -2.37
C ILE A 633 28.13 -15.79 -2.90
N TYR A 634 28.49 -16.38 -4.05
CA TYR A 634 29.69 -16.06 -4.79
C TYR A 634 29.36 -15.17 -5.98
N GLU A 635 30.22 -14.20 -6.25
CA GLU A 635 30.18 -13.39 -7.46
C GLU A 635 31.34 -13.81 -8.38
N ILE A 636 31.01 -14.33 -9.56
CA ILE A 636 31.96 -14.64 -10.62
C ILE A 636 31.98 -13.45 -11.58
N ILE A 637 33.10 -12.75 -11.69
CA ILE A 637 33.25 -11.56 -12.53
C ILE A 637 33.88 -11.94 -13.86
N ASN A 638 33.08 -11.96 -14.92
CA ASN A 638 33.53 -12.25 -16.28
C ASN A 638 34.07 -10.98 -16.97
N LYS A 639 33.43 -9.82 -16.73
CA LYS A 639 33.87 -8.51 -17.21
C LYS A 639 33.87 -7.50 -16.06
N LYS A 640 35.02 -6.85 -15.84
CA LYS A 640 35.20 -5.90 -14.73
C LYS A 640 34.41 -4.63 -15.00
N SER A 641 33.76 -4.11 -13.95
CA SER A 641 33.15 -2.78 -13.92
C SER A 641 32.15 -2.53 -15.05
N SER A 642 31.38 -3.56 -15.38
CA SER A 642 30.37 -3.53 -16.44
C SER A 642 29.01 -4.05 -15.99
N SER A 643 28.82 -4.24 -14.68
CA SER A 643 27.53 -4.64 -14.10
C SER A 643 27.17 -3.77 -12.91
N HIS A 644 28.10 -3.55 -11.98
CA HIS A 644 27.87 -2.72 -10.81
C HIS A 644 27.77 -1.23 -11.18
N ILE A 645 26.66 -0.58 -10.80
CA ILE A 645 26.30 0.79 -11.18
C ILE A 645 27.32 1.81 -10.66
N ASN A 646 27.66 1.76 -9.38
CA ASN A 646 28.64 2.69 -8.80
C ASN A 646 30.03 2.52 -9.42
N GLU A 647 30.44 1.29 -9.72
CA GLU A 647 31.69 1.07 -10.43
C GLU A 647 31.65 1.74 -11.81
N MET A 648 30.57 1.55 -12.59
CA MET A 648 30.45 2.15 -13.92
C MET A 648 30.40 3.68 -13.90
N LEU A 649 29.72 4.28 -12.93
CA LEU A 649 29.55 5.73 -12.83
C LEU A 649 30.79 6.45 -12.28
N PHE A 650 31.56 5.81 -11.39
CA PHE A 650 32.63 6.47 -10.64
C PHE A 650 34.05 5.92 -10.90
N LEU A 651 34.22 4.93 -11.78
CA LEU A 651 35.56 4.47 -12.20
C LEU A 651 36.22 5.33 -13.27
N ASP A 652 35.52 6.30 -13.86
CA ASP A 652 36.20 7.27 -14.72
C ASP A 652 36.93 8.29 -13.86
N LYS A 653 38.14 7.92 -13.40
CA LYS A 653 39.11 8.84 -12.75
C LYS A 653 39.67 9.91 -13.72
N ARG A 654 38.94 10.25 -14.78
CA ARG A 654 39.28 11.27 -15.78
C ARG A 654 38.31 12.47 -15.78
N LEU A 655 37.38 12.51 -14.83
CA LEU A 655 36.73 13.73 -14.37
C LEU A 655 37.32 14.11 -13.00
#